data_AF-A0A358FX34-F1
#
_entry.id   AF-A0A358FX34-F1
#
_cell.length_a   1.000
_cell.length_b   1.000
_cell.length_c   1.000
_cell.angle_alpha   90.00
_cell.angle_beta   90.00
_cell.angle_gamma   90.00
#
_symmetry.space_group_name_H-M   'P 1'
#
loop_
_entity.id
_entity.type
_entity.pdbx_description
1 polymer ?
#
loop_
_entity_poly.entity_id
_entity_poly.type
_entity_poly.pdbx_seq_one_letter_code
_entity_poly.pdbx_strand_id
1 'polypeptide(L)'
;GFAVDAPFVAQQFSERSNDALFRSYSVRWVDTTSGPVLSFVYKAAAEIGELGDNTAAIRQAVRTDGLLRAVLSSPTAVTAVLGHTRWASIGVISEANAHPLNSEEHEAIAGPYVVGVLNGDVDNYADLSRRFGLQIHHQITTDAKVIPTMTSRRIGEGLDPVEAFRRSVNEFEGSVAIGAIAADRPQHLMLALRGSGQGVYVGITDDGYIIASEPYGVVEETNRYVRLDGEAGGEILVVDLNRVGLDGLHRRAYSGAEMPIQDDDVLSAEITTRDIDRGNSPHYLLKEIQESPRSFRRTLRGRIDEHDGTPVVKLPESSVPTAVRERLAAGHISHVRMIGQGTAAVAGQGVAAILQDLCEGDLDVDAVTATEISGFQLRADMSDTLIVAVSQSGTTTDTNRTVDLLRSRGAPVIAIVNRRGSDLAVKADGVVYTSDGRDVEMSVASTKAFYAQVAAGALLACEIVTSAGIGSEGRRERLIRSLQEMPSAMEKVVSLQSPIAEIAAATAPSKRYWAVVGNGPNLVAAHEVRIKLSELCYKSIAADVTEDKKHIDLSSEPLIFVCAAGLQGSTADDVAKETAIFNAHKATPIVVCDEGQTRFSVGMVIEVPVVDPALGFILSAMVGHLFGYEAAQAIDRSALPLRAARDVIERSIESDETADDLIVHLAEDIQVPIRDFEEGVRAKIYDGHLEASTAVRVSSAIGFVRSRRPVEDFTIATGNIGTPELVIAEVVGALSAAIDELTRPIDAIKHQAKTVTVGISRSDSDLVDNALVQAVMSRGAGRDVVSYRSLKVLAALDAAVAEVTGATRYGIVGESISVVDRDGVATTLSSRVDSDPALTGTKRYVAEQRDVLVARGRRDDRTVILVPETKAGVCTGLTLLHVNFHDHVSVDDARTFLQGYDNRYERLIDWVTETEGTFDEAKLAGVSVADLLILPISETANHWVS
;
A
#
# COMPACT_ATOMS: atom_id res chain seq x y z
N GLY A 1 7.91 -42.11 -22.34
CA GLY A 1 6.76 -41.99 -21.42
C GLY A 1 7.31 -41.88 -20.03
N PHE A 2 6.80 -40.94 -19.24
CA PHE A 2 7.17 -40.80 -17.83
C PHE A 2 6.69 -42.05 -17.08
N ALA A 3 7.62 -42.88 -16.61
CA ALA A 3 7.31 -44.04 -15.79
C ALA A 3 7.52 -43.66 -14.32
N VAL A 4 6.43 -43.49 -13.59
CA VAL A 4 6.43 -43.14 -12.16
C VAL A 4 7.23 -44.16 -11.34
N ASP A 5 7.21 -45.42 -11.79
CA ASP A 5 7.91 -46.55 -11.16
C ASP A 5 9.42 -46.59 -11.45
N ALA A 6 9.95 -45.64 -12.21
CA ALA A 6 11.39 -45.51 -12.38
C ALA A 6 12.03 -45.25 -10.99
N PRO A 7 13.04 -46.02 -10.55
CA PRO A 7 13.59 -45.93 -9.19
C PRO A 7 13.98 -44.51 -8.77
N PHE A 8 14.50 -43.72 -9.70
CA PHE A 8 14.83 -42.30 -9.49
C PHE A 8 13.59 -41.44 -9.18
N VAL A 9 12.49 -41.65 -9.91
CA VAL A 9 11.24 -40.88 -9.75
C VAL A 9 10.60 -41.23 -8.41
N ALA A 10 10.45 -42.51 -8.10
CA ALA A 10 9.88 -42.99 -6.84
C ALA A 10 10.66 -42.48 -5.61
N GLN A 11 12.00 -42.48 -5.67
CA GLN A 11 12.84 -41.94 -4.61
C GLN A 11 12.59 -40.43 -4.41
N GLN A 12 12.64 -39.64 -5.49
CA GLN A 12 12.42 -38.19 -5.41
C GLN A 12 11.03 -37.84 -4.86
N PHE A 13 9.99 -38.59 -5.21
CA PHE A 13 8.66 -38.38 -4.64
C PHE A 13 8.62 -38.68 -3.14
N SER A 14 9.17 -39.80 -2.69
CA SER A 14 9.15 -40.19 -1.28
C SER A 14 9.86 -39.17 -0.37
N GLU A 15 10.90 -38.50 -0.88
CA GLU A 15 11.66 -37.49 -0.14
C GLU A 15 10.93 -36.13 -0.08
N ARG A 16 10.03 -35.85 -1.05
CA ARG A 16 9.47 -34.51 -1.28
C ARG A 16 7.96 -34.40 -1.07
N SER A 17 7.26 -35.52 -0.81
CA SER A 17 5.80 -35.56 -0.69
C SER A 17 5.26 -35.20 0.69
N ASN A 18 6.07 -35.30 1.75
CA ASN A 18 5.60 -35.30 3.13
C ASN A 18 5.86 -34.01 3.92
N ASP A 19 6.13 -32.89 3.26
CA ASP A 19 6.36 -31.63 3.95
C ASP A 19 5.05 -30.87 4.23
N ALA A 20 4.60 -30.90 5.48
CA ALA A 20 3.36 -30.26 5.94
C ALA A 20 3.35 -28.72 5.81
N LEU A 21 4.52 -28.09 5.65
CA LEU A 21 4.67 -26.64 5.52
C LEU A 21 4.64 -26.16 4.06
N PHE A 22 4.61 -27.08 3.09
CA PHE A 22 4.65 -26.79 1.66
C PHE A 22 5.80 -25.84 1.28
N ARG A 23 6.99 -26.16 1.80
CA ARG A 23 8.28 -25.51 1.56
C ARG A 23 8.82 -25.82 0.17
N SER A 24 9.84 -25.08 -0.23
CA SER A 24 10.56 -25.21 -1.49
C SER A 24 10.94 -26.66 -1.77
N TYR A 25 10.87 -27.05 -3.05
CA TYR A 25 11.00 -28.42 -3.53
C TYR A 25 9.89 -29.39 -3.13
N SER A 26 8.86 -29.00 -2.36
CA SER A 26 7.73 -29.91 -2.11
C SER A 26 7.05 -30.32 -3.42
N VAL A 27 6.64 -31.59 -3.49
CA VAL A 27 5.88 -32.14 -4.62
C VAL A 27 4.61 -32.81 -4.10
N ARG A 28 3.49 -32.67 -4.82
CA ARG A 28 2.26 -33.43 -4.54
C ARG A 28 1.81 -34.18 -5.78
N TRP A 29 1.46 -35.44 -5.56
CA TRP A 29 0.77 -36.29 -6.53
C TRP A 29 -0.71 -36.31 -6.15
N VAL A 30 -1.57 -35.90 -7.08
CA VAL A 30 -3.01 -35.87 -6.86
C VAL A 30 -3.69 -36.67 -7.95
N ASP A 31 -4.35 -37.76 -7.57
CA ASP A 31 -5.17 -38.55 -8.49
C ASP A 31 -6.54 -37.88 -8.63
N THR A 32 -6.82 -37.37 -9.83
CA THR A 32 -8.09 -36.70 -10.14
C THR A 32 -8.89 -37.52 -11.13
N THR A 33 -10.17 -37.20 -11.28
CA THR A 33 -11.04 -37.87 -12.27
C THR A 33 -10.57 -37.65 -13.72
N SER A 34 -9.87 -36.55 -13.99
CA SER A 34 -9.28 -36.18 -15.27
C SER A 34 -7.88 -36.74 -15.53
N GLY A 35 -7.28 -37.43 -14.56
CA GLY A 35 -5.92 -37.96 -14.62
C GLY A 35 -5.02 -37.45 -13.49
N PRO A 36 -3.77 -37.95 -13.41
CA PRO A 36 -2.85 -37.53 -12.36
C PRO A 36 -2.37 -36.09 -12.57
N VAL A 37 -2.40 -35.30 -11.50
CA VAL A 37 -1.86 -33.93 -11.45
C VAL A 37 -0.66 -33.90 -10.52
N LEU A 38 0.41 -33.25 -11.00
CA LEU A 38 1.63 -33.02 -10.23
C LEU A 38 1.74 -31.55 -9.87
N SER A 39 1.84 -31.25 -8.58
CA SER A 39 2.08 -29.91 -8.07
C SER A 39 3.51 -29.81 -7.56
N PHE A 40 4.26 -28.85 -8.09
CA PHE A 40 5.62 -28.51 -7.67
C PHE A 40 5.62 -27.11 -7.06
N VAL A 41 6.36 -26.92 -5.98
CA VAL A 41 6.54 -25.58 -5.41
C VAL A 41 8.00 -25.25 -5.18
N TYR A 42 8.36 -24.02 -5.49
CA TYR A 42 9.68 -23.45 -5.28
C TYR A 42 9.50 -22.13 -4.56
N LYS A 43 10.17 -21.99 -3.42
CA LYS A 43 10.05 -20.83 -2.55
C LYS A 43 11.44 -20.37 -2.13
N ALA A 44 11.54 -19.08 -1.88
CA ALA A 44 12.70 -18.45 -1.27
C ALA A 44 12.18 -17.32 -0.37
N ALA A 45 12.78 -17.17 0.80
CA ALA A 45 12.40 -16.16 1.78
C ALA A 45 13.66 -15.60 2.46
N ALA A 46 14.49 -14.88 1.69
CA ALA A 46 15.53 -14.04 2.25
C ALA A 46 14.95 -12.67 2.60
N GLU A 47 15.04 -12.30 3.88
CA GLU A 47 14.69 -10.96 4.39
C GLU A 47 15.73 -9.90 3.97
N ILE A 48 16.96 -10.34 3.72
CA ILE A 48 18.12 -9.50 3.43
C ILE A 48 18.74 -9.97 2.13
N GLY A 49 18.96 -9.03 1.19
CA GLY A 49 19.53 -9.30 -0.13
C GLY A 49 19.24 -8.17 -1.11
N GLU A 50 19.67 -8.35 -2.35
CA GLU A 50 19.36 -7.44 -3.44
C GLU A 50 18.00 -7.78 -4.08
N LEU A 51 17.39 -6.77 -4.71
CA LEU A 51 16.17 -6.97 -5.48
C LEU A 51 16.44 -7.99 -6.59
N GLY A 52 15.72 -9.12 -6.53
CA GLY A 52 15.82 -10.20 -7.51
C GLY A 52 16.48 -11.47 -6.97
N ASP A 53 17.19 -11.43 -5.83
CA ASP A 53 17.91 -12.60 -5.29
C ASP A 53 17.01 -13.80 -5.03
N ASN A 54 15.87 -13.59 -4.35
CA ASN A 54 14.86 -14.64 -4.13
C ASN A 54 14.35 -15.22 -5.46
N THR A 55 14.15 -14.38 -6.48
CA THR A 55 13.70 -14.83 -7.81
C THR A 55 14.80 -15.60 -8.53
N ALA A 56 16.07 -15.18 -8.40
CA ALA A 56 17.22 -15.89 -8.96
C ALA A 56 17.39 -17.27 -8.31
N ALA A 57 17.23 -17.37 -6.99
CA ALA A 57 17.24 -18.63 -6.25
C ALA A 57 16.12 -19.58 -6.73
N ILE A 58 14.89 -19.08 -6.87
CA ILE A 58 13.76 -19.86 -7.40
C ILE A 58 14.04 -20.30 -8.84
N ARG A 59 14.53 -19.42 -9.72
CA ARG A 59 14.88 -19.77 -11.11
C ARG A 59 15.95 -20.85 -11.16
N GLN A 60 16.95 -20.78 -10.28
CA GLN A 60 17.98 -21.79 -10.20
C GLN A 60 17.41 -23.13 -9.74
N ALA A 61 16.58 -23.14 -8.69
CA ALA A 61 15.91 -24.34 -8.19
C ALA A 61 15.05 -25.03 -9.28
N VAL A 62 14.22 -24.26 -9.98
CA VAL A 62 13.41 -24.74 -11.12
C VAL A 62 14.32 -25.30 -12.22
N ARG A 63 15.41 -24.59 -12.56
CA ARG A 63 16.34 -25.04 -13.59
C ARG A 63 17.01 -26.33 -13.18
N THR A 64 17.42 -26.54 -11.93
CA THR A 64 18.21 -27.71 -11.53
C THR A 64 17.36 -28.92 -11.15
N ASP A 65 16.03 -28.80 -11.04
CA ASP A 65 15.15 -29.91 -10.67
C ASP A 65 15.02 -30.97 -11.79
N GLY A 66 15.68 -32.11 -11.59
CA GLY A 66 15.66 -33.23 -12.52
C GLY A 66 14.29 -33.90 -12.65
N LEU A 67 13.47 -33.92 -11.59
CA LEU A 67 12.14 -34.51 -11.61
C LEU A 67 11.19 -33.67 -12.45
N LEU A 68 11.18 -32.34 -12.24
CA LEU A 68 10.36 -31.42 -13.04
C LEU A 68 10.71 -31.53 -14.54
N ARG A 69 12.00 -31.52 -14.89
CA ARG A 69 12.45 -31.69 -16.28
C ARG A 69 11.99 -33.01 -16.89
N ALA A 70 12.02 -34.10 -16.13
CA ALA A 70 11.57 -35.40 -16.60
C ALA A 70 10.06 -35.43 -16.88
N VAL A 71 9.25 -34.78 -16.03
CA VAL A 71 7.79 -34.65 -16.22
C VAL A 71 7.47 -33.79 -17.44
N LEU A 72 8.10 -32.61 -17.54
CA LEU A 72 7.89 -31.65 -18.65
C LEU A 72 8.34 -32.19 -20.01
N SER A 73 9.19 -33.23 -20.04
CA SER A 73 9.58 -33.91 -21.28
C SER A 73 8.45 -34.78 -21.88
N SER A 74 7.32 -34.91 -21.19
CA SER A 74 6.14 -35.59 -21.73
C SER A 74 5.47 -34.74 -22.81
N PRO A 75 5.19 -35.29 -24.01
CA PRO A 75 4.57 -34.52 -25.11
C PRO A 75 3.11 -34.10 -24.82
N THR A 76 2.50 -34.64 -23.76
CA THR A 76 1.13 -34.31 -23.33
C THR A 76 1.13 -33.48 -22.04
N ALA A 77 2.29 -32.99 -21.58
CA ALA A 77 2.35 -32.14 -20.40
C ALA A 77 1.64 -30.80 -20.67
N VAL A 78 0.69 -30.45 -19.81
CA VAL A 78 0.07 -29.13 -19.74
C VAL A 78 0.48 -28.53 -18.42
N THR A 79 0.97 -27.28 -18.44
CA THR A 79 1.53 -26.63 -17.27
C THR A 79 0.81 -25.33 -17.02
N ALA A 80 0.35 -25.15 -15.77
CA ALA A 80 -0.11 -23.88 -15.26
C ALA A 80 0.88 -23.41 -14.18
N VAL A 81 1.25 -22.13 -14.20
CA VAL A 81 2.24 -21.57 -13.27
C VAL A 81 1.59 -20.42 -12.51
N LEU A 82 1.65 -20.49 -11.17
CA LEU A 82 1.34 -19.40 -10.28
C LEU A 82 2.60 -18.95 -9.56
N GLY A 83 3.01 -17.71 -9.80
CA GLY A 83 4.15 -17.07 -9.15
C GLY A 83 3.68 -15.91 -8.29
N HIS A 84 4.44 -15.60 -7.24
CA HIS A 84 4.14 -14.48 -6.35
C HIS A 84 5.41 -13.96 -5.66
N THR A 85 5.48 -12.64 -5.50
CA THR A 85 6.46 -11.96 -4.64
C THR A 85 5.71 -11.36 -3.46
N ARG A 86 5.99 -11.82 -2.24
CA ARG A 86 5.25 -11.42 -1.04
C ARG A 86 5.92 -10.26 -0.32
N TRP A 87 5.16 -9.18 -0.13
CA TRP A 87 5.40 -8.19 0.90
C TRP A 87 4.58 -8.57 2.14
N ALA A 88 5.24 -8.89 3.26
CA ALA A 88 4.54 -9.44 4.42
C ALA A 88 3.77 -8.34 5.19
N SER A 89 2.44 -8.38 5.12
CA SER A 89 1.50 -7.59 5.92
C SER A 89 1.01 -8.36 7.16
N ILE A 90 0.54 -9.60 6.95
CA ILE A 90 0.07 -10.53 7.99
C ILE A 90 0.92 -11.79 7.97
N GLY A 91 1.60 -12.10 9.08
CA GLY A 91 2.43 -13.28 9.26
C GLY A 91 3.91 -13.06 8.94
N VAL A 92 4.79 -13.79 9.63
CA VAL A 92 6.26 -13.61 9.54
C VAL A 92 6.81 -13.86 8.13
N ILE A 93 7.99 -13.31 7.83
CA ILE A 93 8.70 -13.62 6.59
C ILE A 93 9.35 -15.00 6.79
N SER A 94 8.83 -16.01 6.11
CA SER A 94 9.42 -17.34 6.11
C SER A 94 8.97 -18.10 4.87
N GLU A 95 9.67 -19.17 4.53
CA GLU A 95 9.34 -19.99 3.38
C GLU A 95 7.95 -20.62 3.47
N ALA A 96 7.52 -21.01 4.68
CA ALA A 96 6.17 -21.54 4.93
C ALA A 96 5.07 -20.50 4.66
N ASN A 97 5.36 -19.21 4.85
CA ASN A 97 4.43 -18.11 4.59
C ASN A 97 4.56 -17.53 3.17
N ALA A 98 5.62 -17.89 2.42
CA ALA A 98 5.76 -17.49 1.03
C ALA A 98 4.71 -18.20 0.16
N HIS A 99 4.10 -17.46 -0.75
CA HIS A 99 3.11 -17.97 -1.68
C HIS A 99 3.80 -18.74 -2.83
N PRO A 100 3.15 -19.74 -3.45
CA PRO A 100 1.77 -20.18 -3.22
C PRO A 100 1.59 -21.03 -1.96
N LEU A 101 0.36 -21.08 -1.45
CA LEU A 101 -0.07 -21.97 -0.37
C LEU A 101 -1.01 -23.04 -0.93
N ASN A 102 -0.97 -24.24 -0.36
CA ASN A 102 -1.88 -25.34 -0.73
C ASN A 102 -3.10 -25.41 0.21
N SER A 103 -4.05 -26.31 -0.07
CA SER A 103 -5.26 -26.53 0.72
C SER A 103 -5.09 -27.45 1.93
N GLU A 104 -3.91 -28.03 2.12
CA GLU A 104 -3.67 -29.03 3.17
C GLU A 104 -3.81 -28.41 4.57
N GLU A 105 -4.54 -29.11 5.43
CA GLU A 105 -4.77 -28.76 6.82
C GLU A 105 -4.00 -29.72 7.74
N HIS A 106 -3.56 -29.22 8.88
CA HIS A 106 -2.84 -30.00 9.89
C HIS A 106 -3.79 -30.99 10.57
N GLU A 107 -3.38 -32.26 10.68
CA GLU A 107 -4.15 -33.33 11.34
C GLU A 107 -5.57 -33.55 10.79
N ALA A 108 -5.85 -33.10 9.56
CA ALA A 108 -7.14 -33.28 8.90
C ALA A 108 -7.10 -34.33 7.79
N ILE A 109 -8.27 -34.82 7.38
CA ILE A 109 -8.40 -35.68 6.20
C ILE A 109 -8.15 -34.83 4.95
N ALA A 110 -7.31 -35.35 4.04
CA ALA A 110 -7.02 -34.67 2.78
C ALA A 110 -8.30 -34.47 1.94
N GLY A 111 -8.62 -33.20 1.68
CA GLY A 111 -9.67 -32.80 0.73
C GLY A 111 -9.12 -32.60 -0.69
N PRO A 112 -9.95 -32.13 -1.63
CA PRO A 112 -9.52 -31.75 -2.98
C PRO A 112 -8.33 -30.79 -2.95
N TYR A 113 -7.35 -31.00 -3.83
CA TYR A 113 -6.12 -30.23 -3.79
C TYR A 113 -6.27 -28.89 -4.52
N VAL A 114 -5.98 -27.78 -3.83
CA VAL A 114 -6.02 -26.42 -4.37
C VAL A 114 -4.75 -25.70 -3.98
N VAL A 115 -4.20 -24.89 -4.89
CA VAL A 115 -3.11 -23.94 -4.60
C VAL A 115 -3.58 -22.51 -4.86
N GLY A 116 -3.10 -21.57 -4.07
CA GLY A 116 -3.50 -20.17 -4.17
C GLY A 116 -2.38 -19.18 -3.83
N VAL A 117 -2.51 -17.99 -4.41
CA VAL A 117 -1.69 -16.80 -4.14
C VAL A 117 -2.62 -15.62 -3.83
N LEU A 118 -2.13 -14.68 -3.02
CA LEU A 118 -2.83 -13.45 -2.65
C LEU A 118 -1.88 -12.27 -2.76
N ASN A 119 -2.35 -11.21 -3.42
CA ASN A 119 -1.85 -9.86 -3.23
C ASN A 119 -2.94 -9.03 -2.53
N GLY A 120 -2.56 -8.28 -1.49
CA GLY A 120 -3.50 -7.65 -0.56
C GLY A 120 -3.78 -8.50 0.69
N ASP A 121 -4.86 -8.17 1.40
CA ASP A 121 -5.16 -8.71 2.74
C ASP A 121 -6.61 -9.22 2.82
N VAL A 122 -6.79 -10.40 3.42
CA VAL A 122 -8.10 -10.90 3.85
C VAL A 122 -8.34 -10.49 5.30
N ASP A 123 -8.96 -9.32 5.51
CA ASP A 123 -9.14 -8.68 6.82
C ASP A 123 -9.86 -9.59 7.83
N ASN A 124 -10.81 -10.41 7.37
CA ASN A 124 -11.61 -11.31 8.20
C ASN A 124 -11.08 -12.75 8.29
N TYR A 125 -9.80 -13.02 7.94
CA TYR A 125 -9.23 -14.38 7.91
C TYR A 125 -9.32 -15.13 9.25
N ALA A 126 -9.16 -14.44 10.37
CA ALA A 126 -9.21 -15.05 11.70
C ALA A 126 -10.63 -15.51 12.06
N ASP A 127 -11.63 -14.75 11.62
CA ASP A 127 -13.05 -15.09 11.81
C ASP A 127 -13.44 -16.25 10.91
N LEU A 128 -12.98 -16.23 9.65
CA LEU A 128 -13.14 -17.34 8.72
C LEU A 128 -12.53 -18.63 9.28
N SER A 129 -11.29 -18.56 9.74
CA SER A 129 -10.57 -19.72 10.30
C SER A 129 -11.32 -20.34 11.48
N ARG A 130 -11.87 -19.50 12.39
CA ARG A 130 -12.66 -19.98 13.53
C ARG A 130 -14.04 -20.52 13.11
N ARG A 131 -14.77 -19.77 12.30
CA ARG A 131 -16.13 -20.10 11.84
C ARG A 131 -16.18 -21.42 11.07
N PHE A 132 -15.19 -21.65 10.21
CA PHE A 132 -15.08 -22.89 9.45
C PHE A 132 -14.24 -23.95 10.18
N GLY A 133 -13.61 -23.65 11.32
CA GLY A 133 -12.80 -24.61 12.06
C GLY A 133 -11.60 -25.12 11.24
N LEU A 134 -10.88 -24.20 10.60
CA LEU A 134 -9.70 -24.52 9.79
C LEU A 134 -8.52 -24.93 10.69
N GLN A 135 -7.87 -26.03 10.38
CA GLN A 135 -6.69 -26.54 11.09
C GLN A 135 -5.43 -26.13 10.33
N ILE A 136 -4.98 -24.89 10.52
CA ILE A 136 -3.78 -24.36 9.86
C ILE A 136 -2.55 -24.67 10.74
N HIS A 137 -1.47 -25.16 10.13
CA HIS A 137 -0.22 -25.39 10.84
C HIS A 137 0.31 -24.09 11.46
N HIS A 138 0.70 -24.10 12.74
CA HIS A 138 1.04 -22.89 13.52
C HIS A 138 2.17 -22.01 12.94
N GLN A 139 3.07 -22.58 12.12
CA GLN A 139 4.12 -21.82 11.43
C GLN A 139 3.64 -21.09 10.16
N ILE A 140 2.45 -21.43 9.66
CA ILE A 140 1.75 -20.71 8.59
C ILE A 140 0.85 -19.67 9.28
N THR A 141 1.31 -18.44 9.27
CA THR A 141 0.73 -17.29 9.98
C THR A 141 0.09 -16.26 9.04
N THR A 142 0.17 -16.48 7.72
CA THR A 142 -0.45 -15.62 6.71
C THR A 142 -1.94 -15.95 6.53
N ASP A 143 -2.71 -14.89 6.37
CA ASP A 143 -4.12 -14.85 6.00
C ASP A 143 -4.42 -15.61 4.69
N ALA A 144 -3.53 -15.55 3.70
CA ALA A 144 -3.71 -16.18 2.39
C ALA A 144 -4.02 -17.69 2.44
N LYS A 145 -3.69 -18.39 3.53
CA LYS A 145 -3.97 -19.82 3.70
C LYS A 145 -5.46 -20.14 3.71
N VAL A 146 -6.34 -19.19 4.08
CA VAL A 146 -7.79 -19.42 4.06
C VAL A 146 -8.32 -19.66 2.65
N ILE A 147 -7.66 -19.12 1.62
CA ILE A 147 -8.09 -19.16 0.22
C ILE A 147 -8.14 -20.59 -0.34
N PRO A 148 -7.01 -21.32 -0.44
CA PRO A 148 -7.03 -22.68 -0.97
C PRO A 148 -7.80 -23.64 -0.05
N THR A 149 -7.74 -23.44 1.28
CA THR A 149 -8.40 -24.31 2.26
C THR A 149 -9.93 -24.24 2.16
N MET A 150 -10.51 -23.03 2.15
CA MET A 150 -11.96 -22.87 2.01
C MET A 150 -12.46 -23.34 0.64
N THR A 151 -11.71 -23.03 -0.42
CA THR A 151 -12.04 -23.51 -1.77
C THR A 151 -12.06 -25.03 -1.82
N SER A 152 -11.04 -25.69 -1.26
CA SER A 152 -10.96 -27.15 -1.18
C SER A 152 -12.14 -27.77 -0.45
N ARG A 153 -12.52 -27.24 0.72
CA ARG A 153 -13.67 -27.76 1.49
C ARG A 153 -14.97 -27.66 0.70
N ARG A 154 -15.21 -26.53 0.03
CA ARG A 154 -16.39 -26.34 -0.83
C ARG A 154 -16.41 -27.30 -2.03
N ILE A 155 -15.25 -27.63 -2.61
CA ILE A 155 -15.17 -28.70 -3.62
C ILE A 155 -15.50 -30.05 -2.99
N GLY A 156 -15.02 -30.32 -1.77
CA GLY A 156 -15.33 -31.53 -1.01
C GLY A 156 -16.81 -31.69 -0.66
N GLU A 157 -17.55 -30.59 -0.60
CA GLU A 157 -19.02 -30.55 -0.46
C GLU A 157 -19.76 -30.85 -1.78
N GLY A 158 -19.03 -31.08 -2.88
CA GLY A 158 -19.58 -31.43 -4.19
C GLY A 158 -19.81 -30.25 -5.14
N LEU A 159 -19.32 -29.05 -4.81
CA LEU A 159 -19.39 -27.90 -5.72
C LEU A 159 -18.35 -28.01 -6.85
N ASP A 160 -18.73 -27.50 -8.03
CA ASP A 160 -17.78 -27.28 -9.12
C ASP A 160 -16.63 -26.36 -8.66
N PRO A 161 -15.35 -26.61 -9.03
CA PRO A 161 -14.23 -25.82 -8.56
C PRO A 161 -14.34 -24.31 -8.79
N VAL A 162 -14.92 -23.87 -9.92
CA VAL A 162 -15.12 -22.43 -10.20
C VAL A 162 -16.14 -21.83 -9.25
N GLU A 163 -17.23 -22.55 -8.97
CA GLU A 163 -18.27 -22.10 -8.06
C GLU A 163 -17.80 -22.16 -6.59
N ALA A 164 -17.04 -23.19 -6.22
CA ALA A 164 -16.39 -23.30 -4.92
C ALA A 164 -15.44 -22.13 -4.66
N PHE A 165 -14.63 -21.75 -5.66
CA PHE A 165 -13.77 -20.58 -5.59
C PHE A 165 -14.60 -19.30 -5.43
N ARG A 166 -15.61 -19.06 -6.29
CA ARG A 166 -16.50 -17.89 -6.22
C ARG A 166 -17.13 -17.72 -4.84
N ARG A 167 -17.72 -18.79 -4.29
CA ARG A 167 -18.34 -18.75 -2.95
C ARG A 167 -17.34 -18.58 -1.82
N SER A 168 -16.09 -19.00 -2.02
CA SER A 168 -15.03 -18.77 -1.03
C SER A 168 -14.62 -17.30 -1.03
N VAL A 169 -14.31 -16.73 -2.20
CA VAL A 169 -13.87 -15.33 -2.30
C VAL A 169 -14.98 -14.32 -1.92
N ASN A 170 -16.25 -14.69 -2.05
CA ASN A 170 -17.37 -13.85 -1.64
C ASN A 170 -17.46 -13.64 -0.12
N GLU A 171 -16.85 -14.52 0.68
CA GLU A 171 -16.78 -14.40 2.15
C GLU A 171 -15.63 -13.50 2.61
N PHE A 172 -14.74 -13.10 1.71
CA PHE A 172 -13.54 -12.34 2.06
C PHE A 172 -13.85 -10.86 2.14
N GLU A 173 -13.46 -10.25 3.25
CA GLU A 173 -13.43 -8.80 3.44
C GLU A 173 -11.98 -8.31 3.28
N GLY A 174 -11.80 -7.14 2.68
CA GLY A 174 -10.50 -6.54 2.41
C GLY A 174 -10.30 -6.17 0.94
N SER A 175 -9.07 -5.74 0.61
CA SER A 175 -8.66 -5.47 -0.78
C SER A 175 -7.77 -6.63 -1.24
N VAL A 176 -8.26 -7.43 -2.18
CA VAL A 176 -7.64 -8.71 -2.56
C VAL A 176 -7.53 -8.86 -4.07
N ALA A 177 -6.39 -9.37 -4.52
CA ALA A 177 -6.17 -9.94 -5.84
C ALA A 177 -5.69 -11.38 -5.66
N ILE A 178 -6.52 -12.34 -6.06
CA ILE A 178 -6.36 -13.76 -5.76
C ILE A 178 -6.14 -14.52 -7.05
N GLY A 179 -5.20 -15.46 -7.06
CA GLY A 179 -5.08 -16.49 -8.09
C GLY A 179 -5.14 -17.88 -7.47
N ALA A 180 -5.91 -18.79 -8.05
CA ALA A 180 -6.04 -20.16 -7.56
C ALA A 180 -6.19 -21.19 -8.68
N ILE A 181 -5.65 -22.38 -8.44
CA ILE A 181 -5.78 -23.55 -9.33
C ILE A 181 -6.20 -24.75 -8.48
N ALA A 182 -7.23 -25.47 -8.94
CA ALA A 182 -7.67 -26.72 -8.33
C ALA A 182 -7.18 -27.91 -9.17
N ALA A 183 -6.69 -28.96 -8.52
CA ALA A 183 -6.23 -30.16 -9.22
C ALA A 183 -7.35 -30.86 -10.00
N ASP A 184 -8.61 -30.75 -9.59
CA ASP A 184 -9.75 -31.33 -10.31
C ASP A 184 -10.11 -30.58 -11.61
N ARG A 185 -9.60 -29.35 -11.79
CA ARG A 185 -9.77 -28.52 -13.00
C ARG A 185 -8.44 -27.80 -13.31
N PRO A 186 -7.34 -28.52 -13.60
CA PRO A 186 -6.01 -27.93 -13.71
C PRO A 186 -5.86 -27.01 -14.93
N GLN A 187 -6.78 -27.10 -15.90
CA GLN A 187 -6.88 -26.22 -17.06
C GLN A 187 -7.53 -24.86 -16.75
N HIS A 188 -8.12 -24.66 -15.57
CA HIS A 188 -8.79 -23.41 -15.20
C HIS A 188 -7.95 -22.67 -14.16
N LEU A 189 -7.42 -21.52 -14.56
CA LEU A 189 -6.85 -20.57 -13.63
C LEU A 189 -7.93 -19.57 -13.21
N MET A 190 -8.23 -19.56 -11.91
CA MET A 190 -9.29 -18.74 -11.32
C MET A 190 -8.67 -17.50 -10.69
N LEU A 191 -9.15 -16.32 -11.08
CA LEU A 191 -8.71 -15.02 -10.59
C LEU A 191 -9.87 -14.29 -9.95
N ALA A 192 -9.62 -13.54 -8.88
CA ALA A 192 -10.61 -12.68 -8.26
C ALA A 192 -9.96 -11.35 -7.84
N LEU A 193 -10.65 -10.23 -8.09
CA LEU A 193 -10.23 -8.90 -7.69
C LEU A 193 -11.36 -8.18 -6.96
N ARG A 194 -11.07 -7.64 -5.77
CA ARG A 194 -12.00 -6.81 -5.01
C ARG A 194 -11.25 -5.72 -4.25
N GLY A 195 -11.80 -4.51 -4.23
CA GLY A 195 -11.20 -3.33 -3.63
C GLY A 195 -10.30 -2.55 -4.59
N SER A 196 -9.95 -1.33 -4.19
CA SER A 196 -9.22 -0.36 -5.02
C SER A 196 -7.70 -0.47 -4.93
N GLY A 197 -7.18 -1.26 -3.99
CA GLY A 197 -5.75 -1.29 -3.67
C GLY A 197 -4.92 -2.29 -4.47
N GLN A 198 -5.55 -3.13 -5.30
CA GLN A 198 -4.88 -4.22 -6.02
C GLN A 198 -5.22 -4.19 -7.52
N GLY A 199 -4.38 -4.81 -8.34
CA GLY A 199 -4.58 -4.92 -9.79
C GLY A 199 -4.42 -6.35 -10.28
N VAL A 200 -5.19 -6.71 -11.31
CA VAL A 200 -5.02 -7.95 -12.08
C VAL A 200 -5.14 -7.62 -13.56
N TYR A 201 -4.10 -7.98 -14.29
CA TYR A 201 -3.96 -7.77 -15.73
C TYR A 201 -3.70 -9.12 -16.39
N VAL A 202 -4.52 -9.47 -17.38
CA VAL A 202 -4.41 -10.72 -18.14
C VAL A 202 -3.95 -10.40 -19.55
N GLY A 203 -2.66 -10.56 -19.79
CA GLY A 203 -2.04 -10.46 -21.11
C GLY A 203 -2.41 -11.63 -22.00
N ILE A 204 -2.74 -11.33 -23.25
CA ILE A 204 -3.11 -12.31 -24.28
C ILE A 204 -1.93 -12.50 -25.23
N THR A 205 -1.35 -13.70 -25.28
CA THR A 205 -0.26 -14.07 -26.19
C THR A 205 -0.79 -14.89 -27.38
N ASP A 206 0.10 -15.24 -28.32
CA ASP A 206 -0.27 -16.07 -29.47
C ASP A 206 -0.59 -17.53 -29.07
N ASP A 207 -0.08 -17.98 -27.93
CA ASP A 207 -0.10 -19.37 -27.47
C ASP A 207 -0.63 -19.57 -26.04
N GLY A 208 -1.09 -18.51 -25.38
CA GLY A 208 -1.62 -18.59 -24.02
C GLY A 208 -1.90 -17.23 -23.37
N TYR A 209 -1.71 -17.19 -22.05
CA TYR A 209 -1.98 -16.03 -21.22
C TYR A 209 -0.85 -15.81 -20.21
N ILE A 210 -0.57 -14.54 -19.92
CA ILE A 210 0.32 -14.12 -18.83
C ILE A 210 -0.47 -13.22 -17.89
N ILE A 211 -0.38 -13.47 -16.59
CA ILE A 211 -1.11 -12.69 -15.59
C ILE A 211 -0.12 -11.98 -14.69
N ALA A 212 -0.40 -10.71 -14.44
CA ALA A 212 0.42 -9.87 -13.59
C ALA A 212 -0.46 -8.92 -12.76
N SER A 213 0.11 -8.40 -11.68
CA SER A 213 -0.53 -7.37 -10.87
C SER A 213 -0.37 -5.95 -11.43
N GLU A 214 0.46 -5.77 -12.45
CA GLU A 214 0.67 -4.50 -13.18
C GLU A 214 0.97 -4.76 -14.67
N PRO A 215 0.70 -3.80 -15.58
CA PRO A 215 0.91 -4.00 -17.02
C PRO A 215 2.33 -4.37 -17.40
N TYR A 216 3.35 -3.88 -16.68
CA TYR A 216 4.74 -4.18 -17.02
C TYR A 216 5.11 -5.66 -16.76
N GLY A 217 4.30 -6.40 -16.01
CA GLY A 217 4.48 -7.85 -15.88
C GLY A 217 4.00 -8.65 -17.10
N VAL A 218 3.29 -8.01 -18.05
CA VAL A 218 2.83 -8.66 -19.28
C VAL A 218 3.60 -8.22 -20.53
N VAL A 219 4.19 -7.01 -20.53
CA VAL A 219 4.77 -6.39 -21.74
C VAL A 219 6.01 -7.05 -22.33
N GLU A 220 6.63 -8.01 -21.64
CA GLU A 220 7.69 -8.84 -22.23
C GLU A 220 7.14 -9.80 -23.28
N GLU A 221 5.94 -10.35 -23.05
CA GLU A 221 5.31 -11.35 -23.90
C GLU A 221 4.23 -10.75 -24.81
N THR A 222 3.50 -9.73 -24.33
CA THR A 222 2.41 -9.12 -25.09
C THR A 222 2.10 -7.71 -24.62
N ASN A 223 1.75 -6.82 -25.56
CA ASN A 223 1.22 -5.51 -25.22
C ASN A 223 -0.31 -5.50 -25.08
N ARG A 224 -1.02 -6.60 -25.36
CA ARG A 224 -2.49 -6.67 -25.27
C ARG A 224 -2.93 -7.33 -23.98
N TYR A 225 -3.82 -6.69 -23.24
CA TYR A 225 -4.31 -7.23 -21.97
C TYR A 225 -5.75 -6.83 -21.66
N VAL A 226 -6.40 -7.64 -20.82
CA VAL A 226 -7.67 -7.30 -20.15
C VAL A 226 -7.35 -6.93 -18.70
N ARG A 227 -7.94 -5.85 -18.18
CA ARG A 227 -7.82 -5.42 -16.78
C ARG A 227 -9.11 -5.74 -16.03
N LEU A 228 -8.99 -6.32 -14.84
CA LEU A 228 -10.15 -6.50 -13.95
C LEU A 228 -10.48 -5.20 -13.18
N ASP A 229 -11.75 -5.02 -12.86
CA ASP A 229 -12.27 -3.96 -11.99
C ASP A 229 -12.49 -4.48 -10.55
N GLY A 230 -11.90 -3.82 -9.56
CA GLY A 230 -12.05 -4.14 -8.15
C GLY A 230 -13.04 -3.26 -7.39
N GLU A 231 -13.44 -2.10 -7.94
CA GLU A 231 -14.26 -1.09 -7.24
C GLU A 231 -15.76 -1.24 -7.57
N ALA A 232 -16.11 -1.66 -8.78
CA ALA A 232 -17.49 -1.88 -9.22
C ALA A 232 -18.08 -3.22 -8.73
N GLY A 233 -17.97 -3.50 -7.42
CA GLY A 233 -18.42 -4.75 -6.81
C GLY A 233 -17.45 -5.94 -6.94
N GLY A 234 -16.32 -5.73 -7.63
CA GLY A 234 -15.29 -6.73 -7.87
C GLY A 234 -15.61 -7.68 -9.02
N GLU A 235 -14.57 -8.28 -9.60
CA GLU A 235 -14.67 -9.18 -10.74
C GLU A 235 -13.95 -10.50 -10.48
N ILE A 236 -14.49 -11.58 -11.04
CA ILE A 236 -13.89 -12.91 -11.09
C ILE A 236 -13.66 -13.26 -12.55
N LEU A 237 -12.46 -13.75 -12.86
CA LEU A 237 -12.08 -14.18 -14.19
C LEU A 237 -11.57 -15.62 -14.15
N VAL A 238 -12.14 -16.48 -15.00
CA VAL A 238 -11.63 -17.83 -15.21
C VAL A 238 -10.95 -17.88 -16.57
N VAL A 239 -9.69 -18.30 -16.57
CA VAL A 239 -8.88 -18.50 -17.78
C VAL A 239 -8.88 -20.00 -18.11
N ASP A 240 -9.48 -20.38 -19.24
CA ASP A 240 -9.44 -21.75 -19.79
C ASP A 240 -8.20 -21.91 -20.66
N LEU A 241 -7.21 -22.63 -20.14
CA LEU A 241 -5.92 -22.86 -20.81
C LEU A 241 -6.03 -23.71 -22.08
N ASN A 242 -7.18 -24.33 -22.38
CA ASN A 242 -7.38 -25.07 -23.62
C ASN A 242 -7.80 -24.18 -24.80
N ARG A 243 -8.09 -22.91 -24.54
CA ARG A 243 -8.54 -21.93 -25.54
C ARG A 243 -7.61 -20.73 -25.47
N VAL A 244 -7.23 -20.19 -26.62
CA VAL A 244 -6.40 -18.98 -26.71
C VAL A 244 -7.24 -17.84 -27.25
N GLY A 245 -6.96 -16.62 -26.80
CA GLY A 245 -7.71 -15.42 -27.19
C GLY A 245 -8.88 -15.12 -26.25
N LEU A 246 -9.86 -14.35 -26.70
CA LEU A 246 -10.98 -13.91 -25.84
C LEU A 246 -11.91 -15.07 -25.44
N ASP A 247 -12.02 -16.10 -26.28
CA ASP A 247 -12.90 -17.26 -26.04
C ASP A 247 -12.50 -18.12 -24.84
N GLY A 248 -11.26 -17.98 -24.36
CA GLY A 248 -10.76 -18.64 -23.14
C GLY A 248 -10.89 -17.80 -21.88
N LEU A 249 -11.43 -16.58 -21.98
CA LEU A 249 -11.59 -15.67 -20.85
C LEU A 249 -13.07 -15.57 -20.45
N HIS A 250 -13.39 -16.05 -19.25
CA HIS A 250 -14.76 -16.08 -18.73
C HIS A 250 -14.88 -15.19 -17.49
N ARG A 251 -15.36 -13.96 -17.67
CA ARG A 251 -15.52 -12.96 -16.61
C ARG A 251 -16.93 -12.99 -16.03
N ARG A 252 -17.02 -12.87 -14.70
CA ARG A 252 -18.25 -12.98 -13.92
C ARG A 252 -18.19 -12.02 -12.73
N ALA A 253 -19.34 -11.53 -12.31
CA ALA A 253 -19.47 -10.80 -11.05
C ALA A 253 -19.34 -11.76 -9.86
N TYR A 254 -19.02 -11.22 -8.68
CA TYR A 254 -19.06 -11.99 -7.42
C TYR A 254 -20.43 -12.62 -7.13
N SER A 255 -21.52 -12.01 -7.61
CA SER A 255 -22.88 -12.56 -7.54
C SER A 255 -23.09 -13.82 -8.40
N GLY A 256 -22.19 -14.08 -9.36
CA GLY A 256 -22.29 -15.16 -10.34
C GLY A 256 -22.87 -14.73 -11.69
N ALA A 257 -23.28 -13.46 -11.85
CA ALA A 257 -23.73 -12.94 -13.13
C ALA A 257 -22.59 -12.96 -14.18
N GLU A 258 -22.89 -13.43 -15.39
CA GLU A 258 -21.94 -13.41 -16.52
C GLU A 258 -21.65 -11.99 -16.99
N MET A 259 -20.38 -11.69 -17.27
CA MET A 259 -19.89 -10.39 -17.74
C MET A 259 -18.98 -10.60 -18.95
N PRO A 260 -19.53 -10.87 -20.15
CA PRO A 260 -18.74 -11.24 -21.32
C PRO A 260 -17.69 -10.18 -21.65
N ILE A 261 -16.50 -10.62 -22.09
CA ILE A 261 -15.41 -9.77 -22.53
C ILE A 261 -15.55 -9.53 -24.03
N GLN A 262 -15.46 -8.27 -24.44
CA GLN A 262 -15.53 -7.82 -25.83
C GLN A 262 -14.17 -7.28 -26.29
N ASP A 263 -14.03 -7.06 -27.60
CA ASP A 263 -12.79 -6.50 -28.16
C ASP A 263 -12.42 -5.14 -27.56
N ASP A 264 -13.43 -4.33 -27.18
CA ASP A 264 -13.23 -3.01 -26.56
C ASP A 264 -12.69 -3.08 -25.11
N ASP A 265 -12.80 -4.24 -24.44
CA ASP A 265 -12.17 -4.48 -23.14
C ASP A 265 -10.65 -4.72 -23.25
N VAL A 266 -10.13 -4.96 -24.47
CA VAL A 266 -8.70 -5.26 -24.69
C VAL A 266 -7.90 -3.98 -24.83
N LEU A 267 -7.08 -3.72 -23.83
CA LEU A 267 -6.20 -2.56 -23.77
C LEU A 267 -4.82 -2.88 -24.38
N SER A 268 -4.17 -1.85 -24.91
CA SER A 268 -2.78 -1.92 -25.36
C SER A 268 -1.87 -1.18 -24.38
N ALA A 269 -0.85 -1.87 -23.86
CA ALA A 269 0.20 -1.27 -23.06
C ALA A 269 1.05 -0.34 -23.92
N GLU A 270 1.26 0.89 -23.45
CA GLU A 270 2.15 1.87 -24.09
C GLU A 270 3.59 1.82 -23.55
N ILE A 271 3.77 1.15 -22.41
CA ILE A 271 5.07 0.90 -21.79
C ILE A 271 5.74 -0.31 -22.43
N THR A 272 7.06 -0.32 -22.43
CA THR A 272 7.87 -1.41 -22.99
C THR A 272 8.86 -1.94 -21.96
N THR A 273 9.45 -3.11 -22.22
CA THR A 273 10.53 -3.66 -21.36
C THR A 273 11.72 -2.72 -21.21
N ARG A 274 11.97 -1.83 -22.18
CA ARG A 274 13.04 -0.82 -22.09
C ARG A 274 12.76 0.25 -21.03
N ASP A 275 11.49 0.52 -20.72
CA ASP A 275 11.12 1.55 -19.75
C ASP A 275 11.33 1.06 -18.31
N ILE A 276 11.37 -0.26 -18.10
CA ILE A 276 11.56 -0.92 -16.80
C ILE A 276 12.92 -1.63 -16.66
N ASP A 277 13.78 -1.57 -17.68
CA ASP A 277 15.10 -2.19 -17.63
C ASP A 277 16.02 -1.43 -16.65
N ARG A 278 16.65 -2.15 -15.71
CA ARG A 278 17.65 -1.58 -14.79
C ARG A 278 18.97 -1.23 -15.51
N GLY A 279 19.23 -1.85 -16.67
CA GLY A 279 20.48 -1.72 -17.40
C GLY A 279 21.68 -2.13 -16.54
N ASN A 280 22.77 -1.37 -16.64
CA ASN A 280 23.99 -1.61 -15.87
C ASN A 280 24.00 -0.94 -14.48
N SER A 281 22.89 -0.31 -14.07
CA SER A 281 22.82 0.30 -12.75
C SER A 281 22.70 -0.78 -11.67
N PRO A 282 23.39 -0.67 -10.53
CA PRO A 282 23.22 -1.60 -9.41
C PRO A 282 21.80 -1.52 -8.81
N HIS A 283 21.20 -0.33 -8.82
CA HIS A 283 19.89 -0.07 -8.24
C HIS A 283 19.00 0.75 -9.20
N TYR A 284 17.69 0.52 -9.19
CA TYR A 284 16.74 1.38 -9.90
C TYR A 284 16.79 2.81 -9.40
N LEU A 285 16.93 3.03 -8.09
CA LEU A 285 17.03 4.38 -7.52
C LEU A 285 18.14 5.20 -8.18
N LEU A 286 19.36 4.64 -8.25
CA LEU A 286 20.50 5.35 -8.85
C LEU A 286 20.27 5.62 -10.34
N LYS A 287 19.74 4.64 -11.08
CA LYS A 287 19.36 4.81 -12.48
C LYS A 287 18.40 5.99 -12.63
N GLU A 288 17.38 6.06 -11.80
CA GLU A 288 16.33 7.06 -11.89
C GLU A 288 16.82 8.46 -11.49
N ILE A 289 17.73 8.57 -10.51
CA ILE A 289 18.46 9.82 -10.22
C ILE A 289 19.25 10.26 -11.47
N GLN A 290 19.99 9.36 -12.10
CA GLN A 290 20.78 9.65 -13.31
C GLN A 290 19.90 9.99 -14.53
N GLU A 291 18.69 9.44 -14.61
CA GLU A 291 17.71 9.72 -15.67
C GLU A 291 16.91 11.01 -15.43
N SER A 292 16.92 11.55 -14.21
CA SER A 292 16.16 12.75 -13.82
C SER A 292 16.37 13.97 -14.74
N PRO A 293 17.61 14.31 -15.18
CA PRO A 293 17.81 15.40 -16.13
C PRO A 293 17.09 15.19 -17.47
N ARG A 294 17.08 13.93 -17.95
CA ARG A 294 16.39 13.56 -19.20
C ARG A 294 14.87 13.62 -19.02
N SER A 295 14.35 13.17 -17.89
CA SER A 295 12.92 13.22 -17.57
C SER A 295 12.42 14.67 -17.45
N PHE A 296 13.21 15.54 -16.80
CA PHE A 296 12.97 16.99 -16.76
C PHE A 296 12.89 17.58 -18.17
N ARG A 297 13.91 17.32 -19.00
CA ARG A 297 13.97 17.78 -20.40
C ARG A 297 12.78 17.29 -21.24
N ARG A 298 12.37 16.03 -21.08
CA ARG A 298 11.19 15.45 -21.76
C ARG A 298 9.90 16.17 -21.36
N THR A 299 9.78 16.55 -20.09
CA THR A 299 8.60 17.27 -19.58
C THR A 299 8.44 18.65 -20.22
N LEU A 300 9.55 19.33 -20.54
CA LEU A 300 9.52 20.65 -21.21
C LEU A 300 9.23 20.56 -22.72
N ARG A 301 9.53 19.41 -23.33
CA ARG A 301 9.53 19.26 -24.79
C ARG A 301 8.15 19.54 -25.39
N GLY A 302 8.11 20.47 -26.35
CA GLY A 302 6.89 20.85 -27.07
C GLY A 302 5.90 21.71 -26.26
N ARG A 303 6.32 22.24 -25.11
CA ARG A 303 5.51 23.13 -24.24
C ARG A 303 6.07 24.53 -24.09
N ILE A 304 7.16 24.83 -24.79
CA ILE A 304 7.78 26.14 -24.85
C ILE A 304 7.93 26.46 -26.34
N ASP A 305 7.23 27.50 -26.78
CA ASP A 305 7.36 28.09 -28.11
C ASP A 305 8.24 29.34 -28.03
N GLU A 306 8.76 29.80 -29.17
CA GLU A 306 9.46 31.08 -29.27
C GLU A 306 8.62 32.07 -30.10
N HIS A 307 8.28 33.22 -29.52
CA HIS A 307 7.61 34.33 -30.19
C HIS A 307 8.56 35.53 -30.18
N ASP A 308 8.97 36.01 -31.36
CA ASP A 308 9.90 37.14 -31.52
C ASP A 308 11.21 37.04 -30.70
N GLY A 309 11.68 35.81 -30.46
CA GLY A 309 12.88 35.53 -29.68
C GLY A 309 12.65 35.41 -28.16
N THR A 310 11.41 35.61 -27.71
CA THR A 310 10.98 35.43 -26.32
C THR A 310 10.33 34.04 -26.16
N PRO A 311 10.83 33.18 -25.26
CA PRO A 311 10.18 31.90 -24.98
C PRO A 311 8.87 32.10 -24.21
N VAL A 312 7.82 31.40 -24.65
CA VAL A 312 6.48 31.44 -24.08
C VAL A 312 5.99 30.02 -23.82
N VAL A 313 5.35 29.80 -22.67
CA VAL A 313 4.74 28.51 -22.36
C VAL A 313 3.51 28.30 -23.23
N LYS A 314 3.36 27.08 -23.75
CA LYS A 314 2.20 26.64 -24.51
C LYS A 314 1.69 25.32 -23.96
N LEU A 315 0.60 25.39 -23.20
CA LEU A 315 -0.13 24.22 -22.75
C LEU A 315 -1.43 24.06 -23.56
N PRO A 316 -1.76 22.85 -24.03
CA PRO A 316 -2.97 22.61 -24.81
C PRO A 316 -4.25 22.79 -23.97
N GLU A 317 -5.40 22.87 -24.64
CA GLU A 317 -6.74 22.90 -24.03
C GLU A 317 -6.94 21.75 -23.01
N SER A 318 -6.42 20.56 -23.31
CA SER A 318 -6.49 19.39 -22.44
C SER A 318 -5.69 19.54 -21.14
N SER A 319 -4.76 20.49 -21.08
CA SER A 319 -3.95 20.76 -19.88
C SER A 319 -4.54 21.88 -19.03
N VAL A 320 -4.97 22.97 -19.67
CA VAL A 320 -5.66 24.08 -19.01
C VAL A 320 -6.89 24.45 -19.85
N PRO A 321 -8.09 23.96 -19.49
CA PRO A 321 -9.31 24.20 -20.26
C PRO A 321 -9.65 25.69 -20.39
N THR A 322 -10.28 26.09 -21.50
CA THR A 322 -10.71 27.48 -21.72
C THR A 322 -11.57 28.01 -20.57
N ALA A 323 -12.47 27.19 -20.03
CA ALA A 323 -13.30 27.57 -18.88
C ALA A 323 -12.48 27.95 -17.62
N VAL A 324 -11.33 27.31 -17.41
CA VAL A 324 -10.42 27.65 -16.29
C VAL A 324 -9.67 28.95 -16.60
N ARG A 325 -9.18 29.10 -17.85
CA ARG A 325 -8.48 30.31 -18.32
C ARG A 325 -9.36 31.56 -18.19
N GLU A 326 -10.62 31.47 -18.60
CA GLU A 326 -11.59 32.56 -18.51
C GLU A 326 -11.90 32.93 -17.05
N ARG A 327 -12.00 31.95 -16.15
CA ARG A 327 -12.21 32.20 -14.71
C ARG A 327 -11.01 32.86 -14.05
N LEU A 328 -9.78 32.50 -14.45
CA LEU A 328 -8.57 33.17 -14.02
C LEU A 328 -8.54 34.63 -14.52
N ALA A 329 -8.78 34.86 -15.82
CA ALA A 329 -8.82 36.19 -16.41
C ALA A 329 -9.90 37.10 -15.81
N ALA A 330 -11.05 36.52 -15.44
CA ALA A 330 -12.15 37.24 -14.79
C ALA A 330 -11.94 37.48 -13.29
N GLY A 331 -10.88 36.92 -12.68
CA GLY A 331 -10.63 37.01 -11.24
C GLY A 331 -11.62 36.20 -10.38
N HIS A 332 -12.32 35.23 -10.97
CA HIS A 332 -13.22 34.34 -10.21
C HIS A 332 -12.44 33.29 -9.43
N ILE A 333 -11.22 32.96 -9.85
CA ILE A 333 -10.28 32.14 -9.10
C ILE A 333 -9.31 33.09 -8.41
N SER A 334 -9.34 33.10 -7.07
CA SER A 334 -8.44 33.89 -6.23
C SER A 334 -7.49 33.03 -5.40
N HIS A 335 -7.81 31.74 -5.24
CA HIS A 335 -7.01 30.78 -4.50
C HIS A 335 -6.47 29.71 -5.44
N VAL A 336 -5.19 29.36 -5.29
CA VAL A 336 -4.58 28.20 -5.93
C VAL A 336 -3.99 27.31 -4.84
N ARG A 337 -4.38 26.04 -4.83
CA ARG A 337 -3.91 25.06 -3.84
C ARG A 337 -3.25 23.88 -4.52
N MET A 338 -1.99 23.64 -4.17
CA MET A 338 -1.22 22.50 -4.63
C MET A 338 -1.42 21.37 -3.63
N ILE A 339 -1.90 20.22 -4.11
CA ILE A 339 -2.18 19.06 -3.26
C ILE A 339 -1.46 17.81 -3.74
N GLY A 340 -1.12 16.95 -2.80
CA GLY A 340 -0.48 15.66 -3.06
C GLY A 340 -0.20 14.93 -1.74
N GLN A 341 0.61 13.88 -1.81
CA GLN A 341 1.12 13.15 -0.65
C GLN A 341 2.62 12.86 -0.80
N GLY A 342 3.34 12.81 0.32
CA GLY A 342 4.79 12.52 0.34
C GLY A 342 5.61 13.45 -0.57
N THR A 343 6.53 12.88 -1.35
CA THR A 343 7.35 13.62 -2.33
C THR A 343 6.51 14.43 -3.33
N ALA A 344 5.32 13.98 -3.72
CA ALA A 344 4.45 14.75 -4.63
C ALA A 344 3.88 16.02 -3.96
N ALA A 345 3.61 15.97 -2.65
CA ALA A 345 3.24 17.17 -1.88
C ALA A 345 4.40 18.16 -1.81
N VAL A 346 5.64 17.68 -1.64
CA VAL A 346 6.85 18.53 -1.63
C VAL A 346 7.12 19.13 -3.01
N ALA A 347 6.92 18.38 -4.10
CA ALA A 347 6.93 18.95 -5.45
C ALA A 347 5.88 20.07 -5.59
N GLY A 348 4.67 19.85 -5.04
CA GLY A 348 3.63 20.87 -4.93
C GLY A 348 4.08 22.13 -4.17
N GLN A 349 4.82 22.00 -3.07
CA GLN A 349 5.43 23.14 -2.34
C GLN A 349 6.40 23.92 -3.22
N GLY A 350 7.24 23.22 -4.00
CA GLY A 350 8.13 23.86 -4.99
C GLY A 350 7.38 24.66 -6.04
N VAL A 351 6.29 24.08 -6.56
CA VAL A 351 5.44 24.75 -7.56
C VAL A 351 4.72 25.96 -6.96
N ALA A 352 4.21 25.84 -5.74
CA ALA A 352 3.58 26.96 -5.02
C ALA A 352 4.58 28.12 -4.80
N ALA A 353 5.82 27.81 -4.38
CA ALA A 353 6.86 28.82 -4.21
C ALA A 353 7.22 29.53 -5.53
N ILE A 354 7.30 28.78 -6.64
CA ILE A 354 7.54 29.35 -7.98
C ILE A 354 6.35 30.24 -8.40
N LEU A 355 5.11 29.76 -8.23
CA LEU A 355 3.93 30.53 -8.61
C LEU A 355 3.79 31.81 -7.78
N GLN A 356 4.11 31.76 -6.49
CA GLN A 356 4.08 32.91 -5.60
C GLN A 356 5.10 33.99 -6.00
N ASP A 357 6.30 33.60 -6.43
CA ASP A 357 7.31 34.51 -7.01
C ASP A 357 6.80 35.17 -8.31
N LEU A 358 6.08 34.42 -9.15
CA LEU A 358 5.56 34.93 -10.43
C LEU A 358 4.31 35.82 -10.30
N CYS A 359 3.47 35.61 -9.28
CA CYS A 359 2.20 36.32 -9.14
C CYS A 359 2.29 37.61 -8.32
N GLU A 360 3.44 37.92 -7.71
CA GLU A 360 3.70 39.16 -6.97
C GLU A 360 2.63 39.52 -5.90
N GLY A 361 1.93 38.50 -5.37
CA GLY A 361 0.87 38.64 -4.35
C GLY A 361 -0.56 38.80 -4.88
N ASP A 362 -0.79 38.75 -6.19
CA ASP A 362 -2.13 38.89 -6.80
C ASP A 362 -3.04 37.64 -6.62
N LEU A 363 -2.45 36.49 -6.32
CA LEU A 363 -3.16 35.23 -6.01
C LEU A 363 -2.79 34.74 -4.61
N ASP A 364 -3.76 34.16 -3.90
CA ASP A 364 -3.49 33.38 -2.70
C ASP A 364 -3.04 31.97 -3.14
N VAL A 365 -1.75 31.66 -2.94
CA VAL A 365 -1.13 30.41 -3.36
C VAL A 365 -0.60 29.68 -2.13
N ASP A 366 -0.96 28.40 -1.99
CA ASP A 366 -0.45 27.56 -0.91
C ASP A 366 -0.33 26.09 -1.33
N ALA A 367 0.49 25.32 -0.63
CA ALA A 367 0.65 23.88 -0.79
C ALA A 367 0.27 23.16 0.50
N VAL A 368 -0.65 22.20 0.38
CA VAL A 368 -1.21 21.46 1.51
C VAL A 368 -1.36 19.99 1.14
N THR A 369 -1.14 19.07 2.08
CA THR A 369 -1.35 17.65 1.80
C THR A 369 -2.84 17.40 1.54
N ALA A 370 -3.14 16.44 0.66
CA ALA A 370 -4.52 16.17 0.24
C ALA A 370 -5.45 15.85 1.43
N THR A 371 -4.95 15.10 2.41
CA THR A 371 -5.70 14.75 3.64
C THR A 371 -5.96 15.95 4.55
N GLU A 372 -5.06 16.93 4.61
CA GLU A 372 -5.24 18.10 5.47
C GLU A 372 -6.28 19.07 4.90
N ILE A 373 -6.28 19.28 3.58
CA ILE A 373 -7.31 20.14 2.96
C ILE A 373 -8.71 19.52 3.08
N SER A 374 -8.84 18.21 2.82
CA SER A 374 -10.12 17.51 2.93
C SER A 374 -10.61 17.40 4.38
N GLY A 375 -9.70 17.21 5.33
CA GLY A 375 -10.03 17.08 6.75
C GLY A 375 -10.34 18.40 7.47
N PHE A 376 -9.69 19.50 7.09
CA PHE A 376 -9.70 20.72 7.92
C PHE A 376 -9.94 22.03 7.16
N GLN A 377 -9.82 22.04 5.82
CA GLN A 377 -9.91 23.28 5.03
C GLN A 377 -11.03 23.24 3.98
N LEU A 378 -11.87 22.20 3.98
CA LEU A 378 -12.97 22.05 3.03
C LEU A 378 -14.09 23.07 3.31
N ARG A 379 -14.37 23.94 2.34
CA ARG A 379 -15.49 24.91 2.40
C ARG A 379 -16.73 24.39 1.68
N ALA A 380 -17.89 24.98 1.99
CA ALA A 380 -19.15 24.66 1.33
C ALA A 380 -19.12 24.98 -0.18
N ASP A 381 -18.42 26.06 -0.54
CA ASP A 381 -18.16 26.47 -1.91
C ASP A 381 -16.65 26.61 -2.10
N MET A 382 -16.13 25.93 -3.11
CA MET A 382 -14.72 25.92 -3.51
C MET A 382 -14.55 26.43 -4.94
N SER A 383 -15.57 27.07 -5.53
CA SER A 383 -15.52 27.59 -6.89
C SER A 383 -14.51 28.74 -7.10
N ASP A 384 -14.05 29.39 -6.03
CA ASP A 384 -12.97 30.39 -6.08
C ASP A 384 -11.56 29.78 -6.02
N THR A 385 -11.47 28.45 -5.93
CA THR A 385 -10.22 27.72 -5.62
C THR A 385 -9.84 26.77 -6.75
N LEU A 386 -8.72 27.05 -7.42
CA LEU A 386 -8.11 26.11 -8.37
C LEU A 386 -7.25 25.10 -7.62
N ILE A 387 -7.53 23.81 -7.84
CA ILE A 387 -6.75 22.72 -7.27
C ILE A 387 -5.76 22.19 -8.30
N VAL A 388 -4.49 22.14 -7.92
CA VAL A 388 -3.45 21.45 -8.68
C VAL A 388 -3.06 20.17 -7.94
N ALA A 389 -3.56 19.04 -8.43
CA ALA A 389 -3.35 17.72 -7.81
C ALA A 389 -2.13 17.03 -8.41
N VAL A 390 -1.11 16.75 -7.60
CA VAL A 390 0.17 16.16 -8.01
C VAL A 390 0.23 14.70 -7.56
N SER A 391 0.43 13.78 -8.50
CA SER A 391 0.62 12.34 -8.19
C SER A 391 1.43 11.65 -9.29
N GLN A 392 2.40 10.81 -8.94
CA GLN A 392 3.16 10.04 -9.94
C GLN A 392 2.27 8.97 -10.61
N SER A 393 1.60 8.14 -9.81
CA SER A 393 0.78 7.02 -10.30
C SER A 393 -0.60 7.46 -10.80
N GLY A 394 -1.12 8.58 -10.28
CA GLY A 394 -2.49 9.01 -10.50
C GLY A 394 -3.56 8.13 -9.83
N THR A 395 -3.13 7.14 -9.02
CA THR A 395 -4.01 6.19 -8.31
C THR A 395 -3.98 6.36 -6.79
N THR A 396 -3.22 7.32 -6.27
CA THR A 396 -3.10 7.56 -4.82
C THR A 396 -4.47 7.82 -4.19
N THR A 397 -4.98 6.86 -3.40
CA THR A 397 -6.36 6.85 -2.89
C THR A 397 -6.72 8.13 -2.14
N ASP A 398 -5.87 8.58 -1.21
CA ASP A 398 -6.11 9.80 -0.43
C ASP A 398 -6.20 11.05 -1.31
N THR A 399 -5.41 11.12 -2.38
CA THR A 399 -5.44 12.26 -3.32
C THR A 399 -6.69 12.19 -4.18
N ASN A 400 -7.02 11.02 -4.72
CA ASN A 400 -8.22 10.83 -5.53
C ASN A 400 -9.51 11.13 -4.75
N ARG A 401 -9.66 10.62 -3.53
CA ARG A 401 -10.81 10.90 -2.65
C ARG A 401 -10.93 12.38 -2.31
N THR A 402 -9.81 13.03 -2.02
CA THR A 402 -9.77 14.48 -1.78
C THR A 402 -10.23 15.27 -3.00
N VAL A 403 -9.80 14.87 -4.20
CA VAL A 403 -10.23 15.49 -5.45
C VAL A 403 -11.73 15.34 -5.66
N ASP A 404 -12.31 14.16 -5.41
CA ASP A 404 -13.76 13.96 -5.52
C ASP A 404 -14.53 14.91 -4.59
N LEU A 405 -14.08 15.05 -3.34
CA LEU A 405 -14.67 15.98 -2.37
C LEU A 405 -14.57 17.45 -2.85
N LEU A 406 -13.40 17.89 -3.31
CA LEU A 406 -13.19 19.27 -3.77
C LEU A 406 -14.02 19.58 -5.01
N ARG A 407 -14.10 18.66 -5.97
CA ARG A 407 -14.93 18.78 -7.17
C ARG A 407 -16.41 18.87 -6.82
N SER A 408 -16.88 18.07 -5.86
CA SER A 408 -18.28 18.12 -5.39
C SER A 408 -18.66 19.50 -4.82
N ARG A 409 -17.68 20.32 -4.42
CA ARG A 409 -17.83 21.70 -3.94
C ARG A 409 -17.54 22.77 -5.01
N GLY A 410 -17.39 22.39 -6.28
CA GLY A 410 -17.25 23.32 -7.40
C GLY A 410 -15.83 23.73 -7.77
N ALA A 411 -14.80 23.15 -7.13
CA ALA A 411 -13.41 23.46 -7.43
C ALA A 411 -13.00 22.92 -8.81
N PRO A 412 -12.45 23.74 -9.73
CA PRO A 412 -11.76 23.23 -10.90
C PRO A 412 -10.45 22.52 -10.50
N VAL A 413 -10.12 21.43 -11.17
CA VAL A 413 -8.96 20.58 -10.87
C VAL A 413 -8.07 20.40 -12.09
N ILE A 414 -6.78 20.70 -11.95
CA ILE A 414 -5.74 20.34 -12.90
C ILE A 414 -4.83 19.28 -12.25
N ALA A 415 -4.63 18.15 -12.92
CA ALA A 415 -3.75 17.09 -12.44
C ALA A 415 -2.36 17.17 -13.09
N ILE A 416 -1.31 17.01 -12.28
CA ILE A 416 0.05 16.73 -12.73
C ILE A 416 0.32 15.25 -12.46
N VAL A 417 0.32 14.45 -13.52
CA VAL A 417 0.46 12.99 -13.43
C VAL A 417 1.42 12.42 -14.45
N ASN A 418 2.00 11.25 -14.14
CA ASN A 418 2.80 10.53 -15.13
C ASN A 418 1.97 9.52 -15.91
N ARG A 419 1.13 8.73 -15.25
CA ARG A 419 0.37 7.64 -15.91
C ARG A 419 -0.84 8.17 -16.68
N ARG A 420 -0.85 7.95 -18.00
CA ARG A 420 -2.03 8.17 -18.85
C ARG A 420 -3.18 7.25 -18.44
N GLY A 421 -4.41 7.76 -18.52
CA GLY A 421 -5.61 7.00 -18.15
C GLY A 421 -5.68 6.57 -16.67
N SER A 422 -4.89 7.19 -15.79
CA SER A 422 -5.02 6.98 -14.35
C SER A 422 -6.30 7.63 -13.82
N ASP A 423 -6.79 7.17 -12.67
CA ASP A 423 -8.05 7.64 -12.08
C ASP A 423 -8.06 9.16 -11.89
N LEU A 424 -6.94 9.73 -11.41
CA LEU A 424 -6.81 11.17 -11.24
C LEU A 424 -6.82 11.92 -12.58
N ALA A 425 -6.25 11.34 -13.64
CA ALA A 425 -6.28 11.93 -14.98
C ALA A 425 -7.71 11.96 -15.55
N VAL A 426 -8.51 10.93 -15.25
CA VAL A 426 -9.91 10.84 -15.68
C VAL A 426 -10.79 11.82 -14.89
N LYS A 427 -10.50 12.02 -13.60
CA LYS A 427 -11.27 12.90 -12.70
C LYS A 427 -10.98 14.39 -12.89
N ALA A 428 -9.80 14.77 -13.38
CA ALA A 428 -9.40 16.18 -13.50
C ALA A 428 -10.03 16.89 -14.71
N ASP A 429 -10.21 18.21 -14.62
CA ASP A 429 -10.68 19.02 -15.76
C ASP A 429 -9.55 19.27 -16.77
N GLY A 430 -8.31 19.35 -16.29
CA GLY A 430 -7.11 19.49 -17.12
C GLY A 430 -5.98 18.58 -16.64
N VAL A 431 -5.11 18.15 -17.54
CA VAL A 431 -4.00 17.24 -17.22
C VAL A 431 -2.69 17.71 -17.84
N VAL A 432 -1.66 17.84 -16.99
CA VAL A 432 -0.27 18.11 -17.40
C VAL A 432 0.55 16.84 -17.15
N TYR A 433 0.87 16.11 -18.21
CA TYR A 433 1.67 14.90 -18.07
C TYR A 433 3.13 15.20 -17.74
N THR A 434 3.77 14.42 -16.87
CA THR A 434 5.22 14.46 -16.69
C THR A 434 5.93 13.62 -17.77
N SER A 435 7.17 13.95 -18.10
CA SER A 435 7.97 13.28 -19.13
C SER A 435 7.18 13.15 -20.45
N ASP A 436 6.97 11.94 -20.97
CA ASP A 436 6.07 11.67 -22.09
C ASP A 436 4.78 10.91 -21.71
N GLY A 437 4.54 10.73 -20.41
CA GLY A 437 3.42 9.98 -19.85
C GLY A 437 3.62 8.46 -19.77
N ARG A 438 4.84 7.98 -20.05
CA ARG A 438 5.20 6.54 -20.07
C ARG A 438 6.39 6.21 -19.16
N ASP A 439 6.91 7.20 -18.44
CA ASP A 439 8.17 7.08 -17.69
C ASP A 439 7.95 6.32 -16.38
N VAL A 440 8.15 5.00 -16.37
CA VAL A 440 7.93 4.16 -15.18
C VAL A 440 9.04 4.38 -14.16
N GLU A 441 8.68 4.54 -12.90
CA GLU A 441 9.63 4.66 -11.79
C GLU A 441 9.48 3.42 -10.91
N MET A 442 10.46 2.53 -10.99
CA MET A 442 10.52 1.22 -10.36
C MET A 442 11.00 1.30 -8.91
N SER A 443 11.90 2.23 -8.57
CA SER A 443 12.34 2.39 -7.18
C SER A 443 11.18 2.85 -6.29
N VAL A 444 11.11 2.32 -5.07
CA VAL A 444 10.07 2.70 -4.10
C VAL A 444 10.17 4.20 -3.77
N ALA A 445 11.38 4.69 -3.49
CA ALA A 445 11.62 6.11 -3.27
C ALA A 445 11.53 6.89 -4.59
N SER A 446 10.62 7.87 -4.63
CA SER A 446 10.47 8.77 -5.78
C SER A 446 11.72 9.63 -5.99
N THR A 447 12.18 9.76 -7.24
CA THR A 447 13.34 10.57 -7.65
C THR A 447 13.01 11.38 -8.90
N LYS A 448 13.08 10.79 -10.10
CA LYS A 448 12.79 11.47 -11.38
C LYS A 448 11.39 12.08 -11.43
N ALA A 449 10.42 11.45 -10.75
CA ALA A 449 9.06 11.98 -10.67
C ALA A 449 9.01 13.35 -9.99
N PHE A 450 9.77 13.58 -8.90
CA PHE A 450 9.84 14.88 -8.22
C PHE A 450 10.27 16.00 -9.18
N TYR A 451 11.40 15.78 -9.88
CA TYR A 451 11.95 16.77 -10.81
C TYR A 451 11.03 17.06 -11.99
N ALA A 452 10.42 16.01 -12.55
CA ALA A 452 9.47 16.15 -13.64
C ALA A 452 8.17 16.85 -13.19
N GLN A 453 7.69 16.59 -11.97
CA GLN A 453 6.53 17.27 -11.38
C GLN A 453 6.81 18.76 -11.16
N VAL A 454 7.99 19.12 -10.65
CA VAL A 454 8.43 20.52 -10.52
C VAL A 454 8.50 21.19 -11.90
N ALA A 455 9.07 20.55 -12.91
CA ALA A 455 9.12 21.08 -14.28
C ALA A 455 7.72 21.33 -14.87
N ALA A 456 6.83 20.34 -14.76
CA ALA A 456 5.45 20.43 -15.24
C ALA A 456 4.68 21.53 -14.50
N GLY A 457 4.83 21.60 -13.18
CA GLY A 457 4.18 22.61 -12.36
C GLY A 457 4.73 24.02 -12.57
N ALA A 458 6.02 24.19 -12.86
CA ALA A 458 6.59 25.48 -13.23
C ALA A 458 6.03 26.01 -14.56
N LEU A 459 5.85 25.13 -15.56
CA LEU A 459 5.15 25.49 -16.80
C LEU A 459 3.69 25.87 -16.53
N LEU A 460 3.00 25.09 -15.69
CA LEU A 460 1.63 25.40 -15.29
C LEU A 460 1.54 26.73 -14.53
N ALA A 461 2.50 27.05 -13.67
CA ALA A 461 2.55 28.32 -12.94
C ALA A 461 2.69 29.51 -13.91
N CYS A 462 3.56 29.42 -14.92
CA CYS A 462 3.66 30.42 -15.98
C CYS A 462 2.34 30.59 -16.74
N GLU A 463 1.64 29.49 -17.03
CA GLU A 463 0.35 29.50 -17.72
C GLU A 463 -0.78 30.11 -16.86
N ILE A 464 -0.82 29.79 -15.55
CA ILE A 464 -1.80 30.37 -14.60
C ILE A 464 -1.65 31.90 -14.57
N VAL A 465 -0.42 32.39 -14.39
CA VAL A 465 -0.12 33.84 -14.34
C VAL A 465 -0.43 34.52 -15.67
N THR A 466 -0.11 33.87 -16.79
CA THR A 466 -0.43 34.39 -18.13
C THR A 466 -1.95 34.46 -18.34
N SER A 467 -2.68 33.40 -17.97
CA SER A 467 -4.15 33.34 -18.11
C SER A 467 -4.87 34.33 -17.18
N ALA A 468 -4.33 34.58 -15.98
CA ALA A 468 -4.84 35.59 -15.07
C ALA A 468 -4.49 37.03 -15.47
N GLY A 469 -3.53 37.23 -16.39
CA GLY A 469 -3.09 38.57 -16.83
C GLY A 469 -2.31 39.35 -15.78
N ILE A 470 -1.60 38.65 -14.89
CA ILE A 470 -0.86 39.21 -13.74
C ILE A 470 0.66 38.98 -13.88
N GLY A 471 1.45 39.57 -12.98
CA GLY A 471 2.90 39.37 -12.90
C GLY A 471 3.73 39.90 -14.09
N SER A 472 5.06 39.88 -13.93
CA SER A 472 6.00 40.42 -14.94
C SER A 472 6.32 39.44 -16.08
N GLU A 473 6.12 39.86 -17.33
CA GLU A 473 6.53 39.07 -18.52
C GLU A 473 8.03 38.77 -18.52
N GLY A 474 8.85 39.76 -18.17
CA GLY A 474 10.31 39.61 -18.14
C GLY A 474 10.78 38.65 -17.04
N ARG A 475 10.06 38.56 -15.90
CA ARG A 475 10.36 37.55 -14.87
C ARG A 475 10.03 36.15 -15.37
N ARG A 476 8.86 35.98 -16.00
CA ARG A 476 8.44 34.71 -16.63
C ARG A 476 9.43 34.26 -17.69
N GLU A 477 9.85 35.16 -18.58
CA GLU A 477 10.84 34.85 -19.62
C GLU A 477 12.14 34.30 -19.03
N ARG A 478 12.71 34.97 -18.02
CA ARG A 478 13.94 34.51 -17.36
C ARG A 478 13.77 33.13 -16.75
N LEU A 479 12.65 32.90 -16.05
CA LEU A 479 12.36 31.58 -15.46
C LEU A 479 12.28 30.50 -16.54
N ILE A 480 11.59 30.74 -17.66
CA ILE A 480 11.47 29.78 -18.77
C ILE A 480 12.83 29.44 -19.36
N ARG A 481 13.71 30.43 -19.57
CA ARG A 481 15.10 30.18 -20.03
C ARG A 481 15.87 29.31 -19.02
N SER A 482 15.77 29.63 -17.73
CA SER A 482 16.42 28.82 -16.69
C SER A 482 15.86 27.40 -16.59
N LEU A 483 14.57 27.18 -16.85
CA LEU A 483 14.00 25.83 -16.97
C LEU A 483 14.63 25.07 -18.14
N GLN A 484 14.85 25.71 -19.29
CA GLN A 484 15.50 25.09 -20.45
C GLN A 484 16.97 24.69 -20.19
N GLU A 485 17.68 25.45 -19.36
CA GLU A 485 19.08 25.21 -18.97
C GLU A 485 19.23 24.21 -17.81
N MET A 486 18.19 24.07 -16.97
CA MET A 486 18.19 23.23 -15.77
C MET A 486 18.66 21.78 -16.01
N PRO A 487 18.25 21.06 -17.08
CA PRO A 487 18.76 19.71 -17.35
C PRO A 487 20.28 19.62 -17.40
N SER A 488 20.96 20.62 -17.97
CA SER A 488 22.43 20.62 -18.05
C SER A 488 23.07 20.94 -16.69
N ALA A 489 22.43 21.74 -15.84
CA ALA A 489 22.86 21.93 -14.47
C ALA A 489 22.70 20.64 -13.64
N MET A 490 21.58 19.94 -13.79
CA MET A 490 21.33 18.64 -13.15
C MET A 490 22.34 17.58 -13.60
N GLU A 491 22.69 17.51 -14.89
CA GLU A 491 23.73 16.61 -15.41
C GLU A 491 25.10 16.86 -14.75
N LYS A 492 25.45 18.13 -14.49
CA LYS A 492 26.67 18.46 -13.73
C LYS A 492 26.60 17.96 -12.29
N VAL A 493 25.46 18.11 -11.60
CA VAL A 493 25.30 17.59 -10.23
C VAL A 493 25.42 16.06 -10.19
N VAL A 494 24.84 15.35 -11.15
CA VAL A 494 24.99 13.88 -11.27
C VAL A 494 26.47 13.49 -11.40
N SER A 495 27.29 14.28 -12.09
CA SER A 495 28.74 14.04 -12.20
C SER A 495 29.51 14.19 -10.88
N LEU A 496 28.90 14.79 -9.85
CA LEU A 496 29.47 14.95 -8.51
C LEU A 496 29.23 13.72 -7.61
N GLN A 497 28.74 12.60 -8.14
CA GLN A 497 28.45 11.41 -7.33
C GLN A 497 29.67 10.94 -6.51
N SER A 498 30.87 10.87 -7.10
CA SER A 498 32.06 10.40 -6.39
C SER A 498 32.43 11.25 -5.16
N PRO A 499 32.60 12.59 -5.25
CA PRO A 499 32.86 13.39 -4.06
C PRO A 499 31.70 13.37 -3.04
N ILE A 500 30.45 13.25 -3.49
CA ILE A 500 29.30 13.07 -2.59
C ILE A 500 29.41 11.74 -1.83
N ALA A 501 29.83 10.67 -2.51
CA ALA A 501 30.02 9.35 -1.90
C ALA A 501 31.12 9.35 -0.84
N GLU A 502 32.22 10.08 -1.08
CA GLU A 502 33.29 10.26 -0.09
C GLU A 502 32.77 10.98 1.17
N ILE A 503 32.00 12.06 1.00
CA ILE A 503 31.36 12.80 2.09
C ILE A 503 30.40 11.90 2.87
N ALA A 504 29.55 11.14 2.17
CA ALA A 504 28.59 10.22 2.78
C ALA A 504 29.29 9.12 3.58
N ALA A 505 30.31 8.47 3.02
CA ALA A 505 31.09 7.43 3.70
C ALA A 505 31.80 7.96 4.96
N ALA A 506 32.30 9.20 4.92
CA ALA A 506 32.99 9.81 6.06
C ALA A 506 32.05 10.23 7.20
N THR A 507 30.77 10.49 6.91
CA THR A 507 29.86 11.14 7.86
C THR A 507 28.67 10.29 8.29
N ALA A 508 28.03 9.57 7.37
CA ALA A 508 26.76 8.90 7.64
C ALA A 508 26.88 7.75 8.68
N PRO A 509 27.86 6.84 8.63
CA PRO A 509 27.90 5.70 9.56
C PRO A 509 28.06 6.11 11.03
N SER A 510 28.93 7.09 11.32
CA SER A 510 29.30 7.43 12.70
C SER A 510 28.33 8.39 13.42
N LYS A 511 27.32 8.92 12.73
CA LYS A 511 26.45 9.99 13.26
C LYS A 511 25.05 9.48 13.49
N ARG A 512 24.56 9.56 14.73
CA ARG A 512 23.25 9.03 15.13
C ARG A 512 22.07 9.91 14.71
N TYR A 513 22.12 11.21 15.00
CA TYR A 513 21.02 12.14 14.74
C TYR A 513 21.39 13.12 13.62
N TRP A 514 20.47 13.32 12.69
CA TRP A 514 20.69 14.12 11.49
C TRP A 514 19.58 15.16 11.37
N ALA A 515 19.91 16.31 10.80
CA ALA A 515 18.95 17.32 10.37
C ALA A 515 19.22 17.79 8.95
N VAL A 516 18.18 18.30 8.31
CA VAL A 516 18.25 19.00 7.04
C VAL A 516 17.73 20.41 7.25
N VAL A 517 18.40 21.41 6.69
CA VAL A 517 17.97 22.81 6.81
C VAL A 517 17.94 23.50 5.47
N GLY A 518 17.06 24.49 5.35
CA GLY A 518 17.00 25.36 4.18
C GLY A 518 16.24 26.64 4.47
N ASN A 519 16.30 27.59 3.54
CA ASN A 519 15.59 28.87 3.63
C ASN A 519 14.83 29.17 2.34
N GLY A 520 13.65 29.78 2.47
CA GLY A 520 12.81 30.13 1.32
C GLY A 520 12.56 28.88 0.44
N PRO A 521 12.83 28.94 -0.88
CA PRO A 521 12.70 27.78 -1.76
C PRO A 521 13.51 26.55 -1.32
N ASN A 522 14.64 26.73 -0.62
CA ASN A 522 15.44 25.60 -0.13
C ASN A 522 14.78 24.81 1.02
N LEU A 523 13.68 25.29 1.61
CA LEU A 523 12.87 24.44 2.49
C LEU A 523 12.22 23.27 1.72
N VAL A 524 11.90 23.48 0.45
CA VAL A 524 11.39 22.41 -0.44
C VAL A 524 12.45 21.31 -0.58
N ALA A 525 13.70 21.71 -0.83
CA ALA A 525 14.82 20.77 -0.84
C ALA A 525 14.99 20.09 0.51
N ALA A 526 14.93 20.84 1.62
CA ALA A 526 15.09 20.27 2.95
C ALA A 526 14.03 19.20 3.26
N HIS A 527 12.76 19.46 2.93
CA HIS A 527 11.67 18.50 3.11
C HIS A 527 11.83 17.25 2.23
N GLU A 528 12.23 17.41 0.97
CA GLU A 528 12.43 16.27 0.06
C GLU A 528 13.64 15.42 0.46
N VAL A 529 14.76 16.06 0.79
CA VAL A 529 15.98 15.37 1.26
C VAL A 529 15.70 14.65 2.57
N ARG A 530 14.95 15.25 3.50
CA ARG A 530 14.50 14.56 4.71
C ARG A 530 13.75 13.27 4.38
N ILE A 531 12.77 13.32 3.46
CA ILE A 531 12.01 12.13 3.05
C ILE A 531 12.96 11.05 2.53
N LYS A 532 13.84 11.39 1.57
CA LYS A 532 14.76 10.40 0.99
C LYS A 532 15.72 9.80 2.01
N LEU A 533 16.26 10.62 2.92
CA LEU A 533 17.16 10.11 3.95
C LEU A 533 16.41 9.24 4.97
N SER A 534 15.16 9.56 5.30
CA SER A 534 14.33 8.70 6.16
C SER A 534 14.02 7.37 5.49
N GLU A 535 13.68 7.39 4.20
CA GLU A 535 13.39 6.21 3.38
C GLU A 535 14.61 5.31 3.17
N LEU A 536 15.77 5.89 2.88
CA LEU A 536 16.97 5.12 2.51
C LEU A 536 17.86 4.76 3.70
N CYS A 537 17.89 5.60 4.75
CA CYS A 537 18.80 5.42 5.88
C CYS A 537 18.10 4.99 7.18
N TYR A 538 16.76 4.87 7.18
CA TYR A 538 15.93 4.48 8.33
C TYR A 538 16.13 5.34 9.57
N LYS A 539 16.17 6.65 9.36
CA LYS A 539 16.27 7.64 10.44
C LYS A 539 15.06 8.55 10.50
N SER A 540 14.67 8.90 11.72
CA SER A 540 13.90 10.12 11.95
C SER A 540 14.85 11.31 11.78
N ILE A 541 14.48 12.24 10.90
CA ILE A 541 15.31 13.36 10.50
C ILE A 541 14.47 14.62 10.62
N ALA A 542 14.99 15.63 11.32
CA ALA A 542 14.36 16.94 11.39
C ALA A 542 14.57 17.70 10.08
N ALA A 543 13.59 18.51 9.69
CA ALA A 543 13.74 19.48 8.62
C ALA A 543 13.27 20.84 9.11
N ASP A 544 14.20 21.80 9.15
CA ASP A 544 13.97 23.10 9.78
C ASP A 544 14.38 24.25 8.86
N VAL A 545 13.90 25.44 9.22
CA VAL A 545 14.51 26.69 8.76
C VAL A 545 15.90 26.81 9.40
N THR A 546 16.91 27.18 8.62
CA THR A 546 18.32 27.19 9.08
C THR A 546 18.51 27.93 10.41
N GLU A 547 17.96 29.13 10.55
CA GLU A 547 18.12 29.95 11.76
C GLU A 547 17.38 29.37 12.97
N ASP A 548 16.35 28.56 12.78
CA ASP A 548 15.50 28.08 13.88
C ASP A 548 16.19 26.98 14.70
N LYS A 549 17.18 26.28 14.12
CA LYS A 549 17.97 25.28 14.86
C LYS A 549 18.61 25.84 16.13
N LYS A 550 19.07 27.09 16.12
CA LYS A 550 19.65 27.72 17.33
C LYS A 550 18.61 28.01 18.42
N HIS A 551 17.33 28.02 18.06
CA HIS A 551 16.20 28.25 18.96
C HIS A 551 15.59 26.94 19.51
N ILE A 552 15.91 25.79 18.91
CA ILE A 552 15.28 24.50 19.23
C ILE A 552 16.31 23.49 19.76
N ASP A 553 17.23 23.01 18.91
CA ASP A 553 17.91 21.73 19.12
C ASP A 553 19.32 21.64 18.51
N LEU A 554 19.99 22.77 18.27
CA LEU A 554 21.35 22.84 17.70
C LEU A 554 22.36 21.83 18.30
N SER A 555 22.23 21.45 19.57
CA SER A 555 23.15 20.50 20.23
C SER A 555 22.81 19.01 20.04
N SER A 556 21.66 18.68 19.46
CA SER A 556 21.13 17.31 19.42
C SER A 556 21.51 16.55 18.16
N GLU A 557 21.87 17.25 17.07
CA GLU A 557 22.02 16.66 15.73
C GLU A 557 23.42 16.91 15.15
N PRO A 558 24.35 15.96 15.34
CA PRO A 558 25.75 16.16 14.98
C PRO A 558 26.04 16.13 13.47
N LEU A 559 25.06 15.81 12.61
CA LEU A 559 25.16 15.90 11.14
C LEU A 559 24.05 16.80 10.61
N ILE A 560 24.41 17.89 9.92
CA ILE A 560 23.44 18.87 9.42
C ILE A 560 23.64 19.06 7.92
N PHE A 561 22.65 18.71 7.11
CA PHE A 561 22.65 18.93 5.67
C PHE A 561 22.02 20.28 5.34
N VAL A 562 22.79 21.22 4.79
CA VAL A 562 22.43 22.62 4.57
C VAL A 562 22.14 22.85 3.08
N CYS A 563 20.88 23.11 2.75
CA CYS A 563 20.43 23.45 1.39
C CYS A 563 20.54 24.97 1.17
N ALA A 564 21.55 25.40 0.41
CA ALA A 564 21.88 26.82 0.20
C ALA A 564 22.08 27.21 -1.28
N ALA A 565 21.73 26.34 -2.23
CA ALA A 565 21.84 26.65 -3.66
C ALA A 565 20.89 27.78 -4.06
N GLY A 566 21.34 28.69 -4.91
CA GLY A 566 20.60 29.87 -5.36
C GLY A 566 20.46 31.00 -4.33
N LEU A 567 21.02 30.87 -3.12
CA LEU A 567 20.97 31.96 -2.12
C LEU A 567 21.90 33.12 -2.51
N GLN A 568 21.41 34.35 -2.34
CA GLN A 568 22.11 35.57 -2.76
C GLN A 568 22.08 36.64 -1.67
N GLY A 569 23.00 37.60 -1.77
CA GLY A 569 23.07 38.75 -0.87
C GLY A 569 23.13 38.37 0.61
N SER A 570 22.41 39.11 1.45
CA SER A 570 22.39 38.95 2.90
C SER A 570 21.88 37.59 3.37
N THR A 571 20.93 36.98 2.65
CA THR A 571 20.38 35.67 3.04
C THR A 571 21.44 34.57 3.02
N ALA A 572 22.32 34.58 2.02
CA ALA A 572 23.44 33.65 1.98
C ALA A 572 24.52 33.97 3.05
N ASP A 573 24.69 35.24 3.41
CA ASP A 573 25.61 35.64 4.49
C ASP A 573 25.09 35.16 5.86
N ASP A 574 23.78 35.24 6.10
CA ASP A 574 23.13 34.75 7.31
C ASP A 574 23.24 33.22 7.42
N VAL A 575 22.95 32.47 6.34
CA VAL A 575 23.09 31.01 6.33
C VAL A 575 24.55 30.56 6.51
N ALA A 576 25.51 31.28 5.92
CA ALA A 576 26.93 31.00 6.11
C ALA A 576 27.35 31.21 7.59
N LYS A 577 26.83 32.26 8.23
CA LYS A 577 27.04 32.51 9.65
C LYS A 577 26.42 31.42 10.53
N GLU A 578 25.20 30.98 10.26
CA GLU A 578 24.57 29.87 11.00
C GLU A 578 25.35 28.56 10.81
N THR A 579 25.81 28.27 9.59
CA THR A 579 26.68 27.12 9.33
C THR A 579 27.97 27.16 10.16
N ALA A 580 28.58 28.34 10.31
CA ALA A 580 29.74 28.52 11.19
C ALA A 580 29.41 28.28 12.67
N ILE A 581 28.22 28.68 13.13
CA ILE A 581 27.72 28.39 14.47
C ILE A 581 27.55 26.88 14.66
N PHE A 582 26.95 26.18 13.69
CA PHE A 582 26.78 24.73 13.75
C PHE A 582 28.12 24.02 13.94
N ASN A 583 29.10 24.36 13.12
CA ASN A 583 30.45 23.80 13.21
C ASN A 583 31.14 24.14 14.55
N ALA A 584 30.97 25.36 15.07
CA ALA A 584 31.53 25.76 16.36
C ALA A 584 30.94 24.94 17.54
N HIS A 585 29.70 24.48 17.40
CA HIS A 585 29.01 23.60 18.35
C HIS A 585 29.25 22.10 18.10
N LYS A 586 30.30 21.76 17.32
CA LYS A 586 30.75 20.39 16.99
C LYS A 586 29.78 19.58 16.11
N ALA A 587 28.80 20.23 15.48
CA ALA A 587 28.08 19.60 14.38
C ALA A 587 28.99 19.47 13.15
N THR A 588 28.63 18.58 12.24
CA THR A 588 29.30 18.37 10.96
C THR A 588 28.36 18.87 9.86
N PRO A 589 28.49 20.14 9.42
CA PRO A 589 27.66 20.64 8.34
C PRO A 589 28.14 20.11 6.98
N ILE A 590 27.19 19.66 6.16
CA ILE A 590 27.35 19.39 4.72
C ILE A 590 26.59 20.48 3.98
N VAL A 591 27.27 21.34 3.25
CA VAL A 591 26.67 22.53 2.64
C VAL A 591 26.58 22.36 1.14
N VAL A 592 25.39 22.53 0.59
CA VAL A 592 25.18 22.60 -0.86
C VAL A 592 24.97 24.05 -1.26
N CYS A 593 25.90 24.62 -2.02
CA CYS A 593 25.86 26.02 -2.43
C CYS A 593 26.29 26.22 -3.88
N ASP A 594 26.07 27.41 -4.41
CA ASP A 594 26.49 27.77 -5.76
C ASP A 594 28.02 27.76 -5.91
N GLU A 595 28.50 27.40 -7.11
CA GLU A 595 29.91 27.49 -7.51
C GLU A 595 30.49 28.88 -7.22
N GLY A 596 31.65 28.91 -6.56
CA GLY A 596 32.39 30.14 -6.27
C GLY A 596 31.94 30.87 -5.01
N GLN A 597 31.07 30.27 -4.18
CA GLN A 597 30.65 30.88 -2.91
C GLN A 597 31.65 30.68 -1.78
N THR A 598 32.61 31.60 -1.68
CA THR A 598 33.69 31.58 -0.67
C THR A 598 33.23 31.82 0.77
N ARG A 599 31.99 32.28 0.98
CA ARG A 599 31.41 32.53 2.31
C ARG A 599 31.15 31.24 3.11
N PHE A 600 30.93 30.11 2.45
CA PHE A 600 30.78 28.82 3.11
C PHE A 600 32.16 28.18 3.31
N SER A 601 32.90 28.65 4.32
CA SER A 601 34.30 28.24 4.54
C SER A 601 34.48 27.12 5.57
N VAL A 602 33.39 26.51 6.05
CA VAL A 602 33.40 25.49 7.10
C VAL A 602 32.52 24.31 6.71
N GLY A 603 32.83 23.13 7.25
CA GLY A 603 32.12 21.89 6.91
C GLY A 603 32.59 21.27 5.61
N MET A 604 31.77 20.35 5.09
CA MET A 604 31.97 19.72 3.80
C MET A 604 31.11 20.44 2.76
N VAL A 605 31.73 21.08 1.77
CA VAL A 605 31.03 21.93 0.79
C VAL A 605 30.90 21.20 -0.53
N ILE A 606 29.70 21.20 -1.09
CA ILE A 606 29.35 20.66 -2.40
C ILE A 606 28.87 21.84 -3.25
N GLU A 607 29.70 22.24 -4.21
CA GLU A 607 29.40 23.33 -5.13
C GLU A 607 28.56 22.81 -6.30
N VAL A 608 27.45 23.51 -6.59
CA VAL A 608 26.55 23.22 -7.72
C VAL A 608 26.46 24.42 -8.68
N PRO A 609 26.10 24.20 -9.96
CA PRO A 609 26.02 25.30 -10.92
C PRO A 609 25.06 26.42 -10.49
N VAL A 610 25.44 27.66 -10.79
CA VAL A 610 24.56 28.83 -10.56
C VAL A 610 23.33 28.74 -11.47
N VAL A 611 22.14 28.83 -10.87
CA VAL A 611 20.83 28.84 -11.55
C VAL A 611 19.95 29.98 -11.01
N ASP A 612 18.77 30.16 -11.59
CA ASP A 612 17.77 31.09 -11.04
C ASP A 612 17.48 30.76 -9.56
N PRO A 613 17.46 31.76 -8.66
CA PRO A 613 17.21 31.54 -7.23
C PRO A 613 15.92 30.78 -6.91
N ALA A 614 14.86 30.95 -7.73
CA ALA A 614 13.60 30.24 -7.54
C ALA A 614 13.71 28.74 -7.85
N LEU A 615 14.78 28.31 -8.54
CA LEU A 615 15.03 26.93 -8.96
C LEU A 615 16.22 26.28 -8.25
N GLY A 616 16.99 27.02 -7.44
CA GLY A 616 18.19 26.50 -6.76
C GLY A 616 17.93 25.25 -5.92
N PHE A 617 16.74 25.16 -5.30
CA PHE A 617 16.33 24.02 -4.49
C PHE A 617 16.35 22.68 -5.26
N ILE A 618 16.18 22.71 -6.59
CA ILE A 618 16.24 21.51 -7.44
C ILE A 618 17.63 20.87 -7.35
N LEU A 619 18.69 21.68 -7.37
CA LEU A 619 20.07 21.18 -7.31
C LEU A 619 20.41 20.70 -5.89
N SER A 620 19.95 21.39 -4.85
CA SER A 620 20.10 20.92 -3.46
C SER A 620 19.38 19.59 -3.22
N ALA A 621 18.16 19.42 -3.74
CA ALA A 621 17.45 18.15 -3.66
C ALA A 621 18.20 17.03 -4.38
N MET A 622 18.79 17.29 -5.55
CA MET A 622 19.55 16.30 -6.32
C MET A 622 20.84 15.87 -5.63
N VAL A 623 21.57 16.80 -5.02
CA VAL A 623 22.71 16.44 -4.17
C VAL A 623 22.24 15.59 -3.00
N GLY A 624 21.13 15.94 -2.35
CA GLY A 624 20.59 15.16 -1.24
C GLY A 624 20.10 13.76 -1.63
N HIS A 625 19.54 13.59 -2.83
CA HIS A 625 19.19 12.27 -3.38
C HIS A 625 20.43 11.39 -3.56
N LEU A 626 21.49 11.93 -4.17
CA LEU A 626 22.77 11.22 -4.32
C LEU A 626 23.40 10.93 -2.96
N PHE A 627 23.42 11.90 -2.05
CA PHE A 627 23.94 11.73 -0.71
C PHE A 627 23.18 10.65 0.06
N GLY A 628 21.84 10.61 -0.02
CA GLY A 628 21.04 9.59 0.63
C GLY A 628 21.30 8.18 0.10
N TYR A 629 21.46 8.03 -1.22
CA TYR A 629 21.85 6.77 -1.83
C TYR A 629 23.23 6.31 -1.35
N GLU A 630 24.23 7.19 -1.37
CA GLU A 630 25.60 6.84 -0.95
C GLU A 630 25.71 6.65 0.57
N ALA A 631 24.93 7.39 1.36
CA ALA A 631 24.85 7.22 2.80
C ALA A 631 24.26 5.84 3.14
N ALA A 632 23.17 5.46 2.50
CA ALA A 632 22.56 4.13 2.67
C ALA A 632 23.55 3.01 2.32
N GLN A 633 24.26 3.12 1.19
CA GLN A 633 25.31 2.17 0.84
C GLN A 633 26.46 2.12 1.85
N ALA A 634 26.91 3.27 2.36
CA ALA A 634 27.97 3.31 3.36
C ALA A 634 27.56 2.63 4.68
N ILE A 635 26.30 2.78 5.07
CA ILE A 635 25.72 2.13 6.24
C ILE A 635 25.59 0.63 6.00
N ASP A 636 25.02 0.21 4.86
CA ASP A 636 24.88 -1.21 4.51
C ASP A 636 26.23 -1.93 4.49
N ARG A 637 27.26 -1.28 3.92
CA ARG A 637 28.63 -1.80 3.87
C ARG A 637 29.21 -2.07 5.26
N SER A 638 28.79 -1.34 6.30
CA SER A 638 29.24 -1.60 7.67
C SER A 638 28.75 -2.95 8.21
N ALA A 639 27.71 -3.56 7.61
CA ALA A 639 27.24 -4.90 7.95
C ALA A 639 28.11 -6.03 7.37
N LEU A 640 29.00 -5.75 6.40
CA LEU A 640 29.77 -6.79 5.69
C LEU A 640 30.57 -7.72 6.60
N PRO A 641 31.29 -7.24 7.63
CA PRO A 641 32.01 -8.14 8.53
C PRO A 641 31.05 -9.09 9.26
N LEU A 642 29.87 -8.61 9.66
CA LEU A 642 28.87 -9.42 10.36
C LEU A 642 28.21 -10.45 9.43
N ARG A 643 27.90 -10.07 8.18
CA ARG A 643 27.40 -10.99 7.15
C ARG A 643 28.43 -12.09 6.87
N ALA A 644 29.70 -11.71 6.69
CA ALA A 644 30.77 -12.69 6.48
C ALA A 644 30.93 -13.66 7.67
N ALA A 645 30.81 -13.19 8.92
CA ALA A 645 30.81 -14.07 10.09
C ALA A 645 29.61 -15.04 10.08
N ARG A 646 28.41 -14.54 9.74
CA ARG A 646 27.21 -15.36 9.67
C ARG A 646 27.28 -16.42 8.56
N ASP A 647 27.74 -16.04 7.37
CA ASP A 647 27.89 -16.96 6.23
C ASP A 647 28.89 -18.08 6.51
N VAL A 648 29.90 -17.82 7.35
CA VAL A 648 30.84 -18.85 7.82
C VAL A 648 30.13 -19.81 8.78
N ILE A 649 29.39 -19.29 9.76
CA ILE A 649 28.62 -20.12 10.71
C ILE A 649 27.59 -20.99 9.98
N GLU A 650 26.84 -20.43 9.04
CA GLU A 650 25.82 -21.18 8.28
C GLU A 650 26.43 -22.32 7.47
N ARG A 651 27.56 -22.09 6.77
CA ARG A 651 28.28 -23.14 6.05
C ARG A 651 28.81 -24.24 6.95
N SER A 652 29.23 -23.90 8.16
CA SER A 652 29.71 -24.89 9.12
C SER A 652 28.56 -25.68 9.76
N ILE A 653 27.36 -25.09 9.92
CA ILE A 653 26.15 -25.81 10.35
C ILE A 653 25.68 -26.82 9.28
N GLU A 654 25.89 -26.53 8.00
CA GLU A 654 25.57 -27.46 6.90
C GLU A 654 26.53 -28.66 6.79
N SER A 655 27.62 -28.68 7.57
CA SER A 655 28.56 -29.80 7.64
C SER A 655 28.05 -30.92 8.57
N ASP A 656 28.47 -32.17 8.34
CA ASP A 656 28.12 -33.35 9.18
C ASP A 656 28.79 -33.33 10.59
N GLU A 657 29.27 -32.18 11.06
CA GLU A 657 29.96 -32.03 12.35
C GLU A 657 28.98 -31.99 13.54
N THR A 658 29.44 -32.44 14.71
CA THR A 658 28.65 -32.29 15.95
C THR A 658 28.73 -30.84 16.45
N ALA A 659 27.71 -30.37 17.18
CA ALA A 659 27.70 -29.01 17.71
C ALA A 659 28.89 -28.71 18.66
N ASP A 660 29.41 -29.75 19.34
CA ASP A 660 30.62 -29.69 20.16
C ASP A 660 31.90 -29.49 19.33
N ASP A 661 32.01 -30.11 18.16
CA ASP A 661 33.16 -29.93 17.26
C ASP A 661 33.10 -28.56 16.57
N LEU A 662 31.87 -28.16 16.19
CA LEU A 662 31.58 -26.90 15.53
C LEU A 662 31.96 -25.71 16.41
N ILE A 663 31.53 -25.68 17.68
CA ILE A 663 31.81 -24.55 18.58
C ILE A 663 33.32 -24.36 18.84
N VAL A 664 34.12 -25.42 18.73
CA VAL A 664 35.58 -25.39 18.94
C VAL A 664 36.30 -24.73 17.76
N HIS A 665 35.95 -25.08 16.53
CA HIS A 665 36.60 -24.53 15.33
C HIS A 665 35.99 -23.19 14.90
N LEU A 666 34.74 -22.92 15.27
CA LEU A 666 34.03 -21.70 14.90
C LEU A 666 34.79 -20.43 15.29
N ALA A 667 35.47 -20.44 16.45
CA ALA A 667 36.27 -19.31 16.92
C ALA A 667 37.43 -18.92 15.97
N GLU A 668 38.00 -19.90 15.26
CA GLU A 668 39.07 -19.69 14.28
C GLU A 668 38.47 -19.21 12.95
N ASP A 669 37.38 -19.83 12.51
CA ASP A 669 36.76 -19.56 11.20
C ASP A 669 36.21 -18.13 11.09
N ILE A 670 35.68 -17.57 12.18
CA ILE A 670 35.10 -16.22 12.22
C ILE A 670 36.11 -15.12 12.63
N GLN A 671 37.39 -15.45 12.82
CA GLN A 671 38.36 -14.52 13.40
C GLN A 671 38.54 -13.23 12.56
N VAL A 672 38.63 -13.36 11.24
CA VAL A 672 38.81 -12.21 10.32
C VAL A 672 37.61 -11.26 10.37
N PRO A 673 36.37 -11.71 10.11
CA PRO A 673 35.22 -10.81 10.14
C PRO A 673 35.00 -10.16 11.51
N ILE A 674 35.30 -10.86 12.61
CA ILE A 674 35.19 -10.28 13.96
C ILE A 674 36.22 -9.19 14.21
N ARG A 675 37.47 -9.38 13.77
CA ARG A 675 38.50 -8.35 13.92
C ARG A 675 38.08 -7.05 13.23
N ASP A 676 37.52 -7.17 12.02
CA ASP A 676 37.07 -6.03 11.23
C ASP A 676 35.85 -5.35 11.89
N PHE A 677 34.93 -6.12 12.49
CA PHE A 677 33.87 -5.58 13.35
C PHE A 677 34.44 -4.82 14.56
N GLU A 678 35.35 -5.42 15.33
CA GLU A 678 35.96 -4.77 16.50
C GLU A 678 36.74 -3.48 16.11
N GLU A 679 37.36 -3.45 14.93
CA GLU A 679 37.98 -2.24 14.40
C GLU A 679 36.96 -1.15 14.08
N GLY A 680 35.84 -1.50 13.47
CA GLY A 680 34.73 -0.58 13.24
C GLY A 680 34.15 0.01 14.53
N VAL A 681 34.06 -0.80 15.61
CA VAL A 681 33.66 -0.33 16.95
C VAL A 681 34.68 0.69 17.48
N ARG A 682 35.99 0.39 17.40
CA ARG A 682 37.05 1.34 17.82
C ARG A 682 37.03 2.63 17.00
N ALA A 683 36.72 2.52 15.71
CA ALA A 683 36.59 3.65 14.79
C ALA A 683 35.25 4.40 14.89
N LYS A 684 34.33 3.94 15.76
CA LYS A 684 32.99 4.54 15.96
C LYS A 684 32.10 4.52 14.71
N ILE A 685 32.35 3.61 13.78
CA ILE A 685 31.59 3.47 12.54
C ILE A 685 30.14 3.05 12.84
N TYR A 686 29.91 2.33 13.94
CA TYR A 686 28.60 1.81 14.32
C TYR A 686 27.76 2.75 15.19
N ASP A 687 28.34 3.82 15.74
CA ASP A 687 27.68 4.74 16.69
C ASP A 687 26.38 5.35 16.12
N GLY A 688 26.26 5.43 14.80
CA GLY A 688 25.10 6.02 14.14
C GLY A 688 23.92 5.07 13.92
N HIS A 689 24.14 3.75 13.87
CA HIS A 689 23.14 2.81 13.32
C HIS A 689 23.05 1.46 14.01
N LEU A 690 24.04 1.08 14.82
CA LEU A 690 23.96 -0.12 15.65
C LEU A 690 23.56 0.28 17.06
N GLU A 691 22.51 -0.34 17.61
CA GLU A 691 22.10 -0.11 18.98
C GLU A 691 23.19 -0.56 19.95
N ALA A 692 23.33 0.16 21.07
CA ALA A 692 24.29 -0.18 22.10
C ALA A 692 24.01 -1.57 22.70
N SER A 693 22.72 -1.91 22.89
CA SER A 693 22.24 -3.24 23.29
C SER A 693 22.71 -4.32 22.33
N THR A 694 22.50 -4.11 21.03
CA THR A 694 22.85 -5.06 19.98
C THR A 694 24.36 -5.21 19.83
N ALA A 695 25.12 -4.10 19.86
CA ALA A 695 26.58 -4.12 19.86
C ALA A 695 27.16 -4.90 21.06
N VAL A 696 26.60 -4.70 22.25
CA VAL A 696 26.98 -5.45 23.46
C VAL A 696 26.63 -6.92 23.32
N ARG A 697 25.43 -7.24 22.83
CA ARG A 697 24.98 -8.63 22.60
C ARG A 697 25.89 -9.36 21.61
N VAL A 698 26.23 -8.74 20.48
CA VAL A 698 27.18 -9.30 19.50
C VAL A 698 28.55 -9.53 20.14
N SER A 699 29.07 -8.53 20.88
CA SER A 699 30.37 -8.65 21.54
C SER A 699 30.39 -9.75 22.61
N SER A 700 29.31 -9.91 23.37
CA SER A 700 29.15 -10.99 24.36
C SER A 700 29.05 -12.36 23.69
N ALA A 701 28.23 -12.50 22.64
CA ALA A 701 28.07 -13.75 21.92
C ALA A 701 29.39 -14.23 21.29
N ILE A 702 30.12 -13.31 20.66
CA ILE A 702 31.48 -13.53 20.17
C ILE A 702 32.43 -13.93 21.30
N GLY A 703 32.31 -13.28 22.45
CA GLY A 703 33.11 -13.57 23.65
C GLY A 703 32.92 -15.01 24.15
N PHE A 704 31.69 -15.53 24.09
CA PHE A 704 31.41 -16.93 24.46
C PHE A 704 32.11 -17.90 23.52
N VAL A 705 31.98 -17.71 22.20
CA VAL A 705 32.63 -18.59 21.20
C VAL A 705 34.15 -18.58 21.35
N ARG A 706 34.76 -17.42 21.63
CA ARG A 706 36.21 -17.30 21.83
C ARG A 706 36.69 -17.77 23.21
N SER A 707 35.78 -18.10 24.13
CA SER A 707 36.15 -18.58 25.45
C SER A 707 36.75 -19.99 25.38
N ARG A 708 37.61 -20.30 26.36
CA ARG A 708 38.06 -21.68 26.59
C ARG A 708 36.94 -22.59 27.13
N ARG A 709 35.84 -21.99 27.60
CA ARG A 709 34.67 -22.67 28.19
C ARG A 709 33.38 -21.99 27.71
N PRO A 710 33.04 -22.08 26.41
CA PRO A 710 31.92 -21.33 25.82
C PRO A 710 30.57 -21.58 26.50
N VAL A 711 30.28 -22.84 26.81
CA VAL A 711 29.00 -23.26 27.40
C VAL A 711 28.88 -22.81 28.85
N GLU A 712 29.94 -22.94 29.65
CA GLU A 712 29.93 -22.51 31.04
C GLU A 712 29.83 -20.98 31.16
N ASP A 713 30.57 -20.23 30.34
CA ASP A 713 30.54 -18.77 30.36
C ASP A 713 29.18 -18.23 29.90
N PHE A 714 28.57 -18.85 28.89
CA PHE A 714 27.20 -18.55 28.47
C PHE A 714 26.20 -18.82 29.61
N THR A 715 26.35 -19.94 30.31
CA THR A 715 25.48 -20.32 31.45
C THR A 715 25.58 -19.30 32.58
N ILE A 716 26.80 -18.87 32.91
CA ILE A 716 27.04 -17.84 33.94
C ILE A 716 26.44 -16.50 33.54
N ALA A 717 26.59 -16.10 32.28
CA ALA A 717 26.14 -14.80 31.80
C ALA A 717 24.61 -14.70 31.64
N THR A 718 23.95 -15.78 31.21
CA THR A 718 22.51 -15.79 30.90
C THR A 718 21.64 -16.35 32.04
N GLY A 719 22.22 -17.15 32.94
CA GLY A 719 21.48 -17.88 33.98
C GLY A 719 20.73 -19.12 33.46
N ASN A 720 20.77 -19.38 32.15
CA ASN A 720 20.18 -20.57 31.53
C ASN A 720 21.21 -21.69 31.43
N ILE A 721 20.77 -22.96 31.50
CA ILE A 721 21.64 -24.11 31.25
C ILE A 721 22.07 -24.05 29.77
N GLY A 722 23.34 -23.75 29.51
CA GLY A 722 23.89 -23.67 28.15
C GLY A 722 24.11 -25.05 27.52
N THR A 723 23.98 -25.09 26.20
CA THR A 723 24.46 -26.17 25.33
C THR A 723 25.20 -25.54 24.13
N PRO A 724 26.07 -26.28 23.41
CA PRO A 724 26.74 -25.76 22.22
C PRO A 724 25.76 -25.17 21.19
N GLU A 725 24.62 -25.83 20.98
CA GLU A 725 23.56 -25.38 20.06
C GLU A 725 22.96 -24.04 20.50
N LEU A 726 22.73 -23.85 21.81
CA LEU A 726 22.23 -22.59 22.35
C LEU A 726 23.24 -21.45 22.21
N VAL A 727 24.54 -21.72 22.37
CA VAL A 727 25.58 -20.71 22.17
C VAL A 727 25.67 -20.30 20.70
N ILE A 728 25.65 -21.28 19.78
CA ILE A 728 25.65 -21.02 18.34
C ILE A 728 24.39 -20.24 17.94
N ALA A 729 23.22 -20.65 18.45
CA ALA A 729 21.95 -19.95 18.21
C ALA A 729 21.97 -18.51 18.73
N GLU A 730 22.59 -18.24 19.88
CA GLU A 730 22.75 -16.87 20.39
C GLU A 730 23.67 -16.02 19.49
N VAL A 731 24.76 -16.59 18.97
CA VAL A 731 25.65 -15.90 18.04
C VAL A 731 24.92 -15.57 16.74
N VAL A 732 24.24 -16.56 16.15
CA VAL A 732 23.44 -16.35 14.93
C VAL A 732 22.36 -15.31 15.18
N GLY A 733 21.66 -15.37 16.31
CA GLY A 733 20.64 -14.40 16.69
C GLY A 733 21.17 -12.99 16.89
N ALA A 734 22.33 -12.84 17.54
CA ALA A 734 22.98 -11.55 17.75
C ALA A 734 23.49 -10.95 16.43
N LEU A 735 24.15 -11.75 15.58
CA LEU A 735 24.59 -11.32 14.26
C LEU A 735 23.42 -10.94 13.37
N SER A 736 22.34 -11.73 13.36
CA SER A 736 21.14 -11.44 12.56
C SER A 736 20.51 -10.12 12.98
N ALA A 737 20.36 -9.85 14.28
CA ALA A 737 19.84 -8.58 14.78
C ALA A 737 20.73 -7.40 14.36
N ALA A 738 22.05 -7.53 14.46
CA ALA A 738 22.98 -6.47 14.07
C ALA A 738 23.01 -6.22 12.56
N ILE A 739 22.98 -7.28 11.74
CA ILE A 739 22.90 -7.17 10.29
C ILE A 739 21.57 -6.49 9.91
N ASP A 740 20.46 -6.83 10.57
CA ASP A 740 19.15 -6.24 10.32
C ASP A 740 19.10 -4.73 10.62
N GLU A 741 19.76 -4.29 11.70
CA GLU A 741 19.88 -2.86 12.05
C GLU A 741 20.74 -2.06 11.06
N LEU A 742 21.74 -2.69 10.44
CA LEU A 742 22.70 -2.03 9.54
C LEU A 742 22.32 -2.14 8.06
N THR A 743 21.51 -3.11 7.67
CA THR A 743 21.14 -3.35 6.26
C THR A 743 20.30 -2.20 5.71
N ARG A 744 20.60 -1.74 4.49
CA ARG A 744 19.84 -0.70 3.78
C ARG A 744 19.47 -1.18 2.36
N PRO A 745 18.31 -1.85 2.19
CA PRO A 745 17.84 -2.22 0.86
C PRO A 745 17.38 -0.95 0.10
N ILE A 746 18.09 -0.64 -0.99
CA ILE A 746 17.86 0.60 -1.75
C ILE A 746 16.57 0.57 -2.56
N ASP A 747 16.34 -0.49 -3.34
CA ASP A 747 15.16 -0.60 -4.21
C ASP A 747 13.94 -1.18 -3.49
N ALA A 748 14.16 -1.92 -2.40
CA ALA A 748 13.13 -2.57 -1.59
C ALA A 748 13.13 -1.95 -0.18
N ILE A 749 12.62 -0.73 -0.05
CA ILE A 749 12.62 0.01 1.23
C ILE A 749 11.84 -0.78 2.29
N LYS A 750 12.55 -1.28 3.32
CA LYS A 750 12.00 -1.96 4.49
C LYS A 750 10.87 -1.09 5.07
N HIS A 751 9.64 -1.62 5.11
CA HIS A 751 8.42 -0.94 5.57
C HIS A 751 7.70 0.02 4.60
N GLN A 752 8.11 0.09 3.33
CA GLN A 752 7.34 0.80 2.31
C GLN A 752 7.13 -0.05 1.06
N ALA A 753 5.92 0.04 0.50
CA ALA A 753 5.62 -0.53 -0.80
C ALA A 753 4.99 0.55 -1.67
N LYS A 754 5.55 0.75 -2.86
CA LYS A 754 5.07 1.76 -3.84
C LYS A 754 3.78 1.34 -4.54
N THR A 755 3.61 0.03 -4.71
CA THR A 755 2.50 -0.61 -5.44
C THR A 755 1.66 -1.54 -4.58
N VAL A 756 2.09 -1.85 -3.35
CA VAL A 756 1.25 -2.55 -2.37
C VAL A 756 0.61 -1.49 -1.49
N THR A 757 -0.57 -1.05 -1.90
CA THR A 757 -1.45 -0.26 -1.03
C THR A 757 -1.87 -1.15 0.13
N VAL A 758 -1.23 -0.99 1.29
CA VAL A 758 -1.81 -1.45 2.55
C VAL A 758 -3.08 -0.61 2.71
N GLY A 759 -4.21 -1.22 2.37
CA GLY A 759 -5.48 -0.51 2.35
C GLY A 759 -5.75 0.00 3.76
N ILE A 760 -5.67 1.31 3.96
CA ILE A 760 -6.35 1.91 5.11
C ILE A 760 -7.82 1.87 4.71
N SER A 761 -8.51 0.78 5.01
CA SER A 761 -9.95 0.67 4.84
C SER A 761 -10.63 1.61 5.84
N ARG A 762 -10.53 2.93 5.60
CA ARG A 762 -11.38 3.94 6.23
C ARG A 762 -12.78 3.88 5.63
N SER A 763 -13.37 2.68 5.61
CA SER A 763 -14.81 2.48 5.41
C SER A 763 -15.61 3.08 6.57
N ASP A 764 -14.96 3.33 7.71
CA ASP A 764 -15.56 3.91 8.90
C ASP A 764 -16.08 5.34 8.71
N SER A 765 -15.47 6.17 7.85
CA SER A 765 -15.96 7.54 7.64
C SER A 765 -17.28 7.56 6.89
N ASP A 766 -17.41 6.74 5.84
CA ASP A 766 -18.65 6.66 5.05
C ASP A 766 -19.79 6.01 5.84
N LEU A 767 -19.48 5.05 6.72
CA LEU A 767 -20.45 4.46 7.67
C LEU A 767 -20.93 5.48 8.70
N VAL A 768 -20.03 6.33 9.20
CA VAL A 768 -20.38 7.36 10.19
C VAL A 768 -21.25 8.45 9.56
N ASP A 769 -21.00 8.85 8.31
CA ASP A 769 -21.74 9.93 7.66
C ASP A 769 -23.17 9.52 7.22
N ASN A 770 -23.51 8.24 7.33
CA ASN A 770 -24.85 7.72 7.03
C ASN A 770 -25.94 8.30 7.96
N ALA A 771 -27.09 8.69 7.42
CA ALA A 771 -28.10 9.45 8.15
C ALA A 771 -28.72 8.67 9.32
N LEU A 772 -29.02 7.38 9.14
CA LEU A 772 -29.53 6.51 10.19
C LEU A 772 -28.49 6.24 11.27
N VAL A 773 -27.21 6.12 10.91
CA VAL A 773 -26.10 6.00 11.87
C VAL A 773 -25.95 7.29 12.69
N GLN A 774 -25.98 8.46 12.03
CA GLN A 774 -25.99 9.76 12.71
C GLN A 774 -27.20 9.93 13.63
N ALA A 775 -28.36 9.39 13.26
CA ALA A 775 -29.55 9.42 14.11
C ALA A 775 -29.35 8.64 15.43
N VAL A 776 -28.57 7.55 15.41
CA VAL A 776 -28.20 6.82 16.64
C VAL A 776 -27.12 7.57 17.43
N MET A 777 -26.06 8.01 16.75
CA MET A 777 -24.88 8.64 17.37
C MET A 777 -25.19 9.99 18.03
N SER A 778 -25.99 10.84 17.37
CA SER A 778 -26.40 12.15 17.89
C SER A 778 -27.18 12.09 19.20
N ARG A 779 -27.71 10.91 19.57
CA ARG A 779 -28.50 10.66 20.77
C ARG A 779 -27.70 10.00 21.90
N GLY A 780 -26.37 10.04 21.77
CA GLY A 780 -25.42 9.73 22.84
C GLY A 780 -24.99 8.26 22.93
N ALA A 781 -25.38 7.41 21.99
CA ALA A 781 -24.77 6.10 21.79
C ALA A 781 -23.36 6.33 21.20
N GLY A 782 -22.34 6.39 22.07
CA GLY A 782 -20.96 6.62 21.65
C GLY A 782 -20.43 5.54 20.70
N ARG A 783 -19.38 5.87 19.93
CA ARG A 783 -18.72 4.90 19.02
C ARG A 783 -18.20 3.65 19.75
N ASP A 784 -17.95 3.74 21.05
CA ASP A 784 -17.45 2.63 21.87
C ASP A 784 -18.53 1.62 22.28
N VAL A 785 -19.82 1.92 22.02
CA VAL A 785 -20.94 1.07 22.44
C VAL A 785 -21.81 0.53 21.31
N VAL A 786 -21.69 1.02 20.07
CA VAL A 786 -22.43 0.43 18.93
C VAL A 786 -21.48 -0.48 18.16
N SER A 787 -21.83 -1.77 18.02
CA SER A 787 -20.97 -2.73 17.31
C SER A 787 -20.82 -2.37 15.83
N TYR A 788 -19.67 -2.68 15.22
CA TYR A 788 -19.43 -2.45 13.79
C TYR A 788 -20.49 -3.12 12.90
N ARG A 789 -20.92 -4.33 13.27
CA ARG A 789 -22.03 -5.03 12.61
C ARG A 789 -23.33 -4.23 12.66
N SER A 790 -23.66 -3.65 13.81
CA SER A 790 -24.84 -2.79 13.96
C SER A 790 -24.74 -1.55 13.07
N LEU A 791 -23.55 -0.96 12.92
CA LEU A 791 -23.32 0.19 12.02
C LEU A 791 -23.54 -0.18 10.55
N LYS A 792 -23.00 -1.32 10.09
CA LYS A 792 -23.24 -1.83 8.74
C LYS A 792 -24.73 -2.08 8.47
N VAL A 793 -25.43 -2.68 9.43
CA VAL A 793 -26.88 -2.94 9.31
C VAL A 793 -27.66 -1.63 9.21
N LEU A 794 -27.33 -0.63 10.02
CA LEU A 794 -27.98 0.69 9.95
C LEU A 794 -27.71 1.37 8.61
N ALA A 795 -26.47 1.34 8.13
CA ALA A 795 -26.14 1.91 6.82
C ALA A 795 -26.89 1.22 5.67
N ALA A 796 -27.05 -0.11 5.74
CA ALA A 796 -27.85 -0.84 4.75
C ALA A 796 -29.35 -0.50 4.84
N LEU A 797 -29.89 -0.29 6.04
CA LEU A 797 -31.29 0.07 6.26
C LEU A 797 -31.61 1.53 5.90
N ASP A 798 -30.62 2.39 5.71
CA ASP A 798 -30.83 3.84 5.48
C ASP A 798 -31.72 4.09 4.25
N ALA A 799 -31.49 3.39 3.14
CA ALA A 799 -32.30 3.49 1.92
C ALA A 799 -33.76 3.04 2.09
N ALA A 800 -34.07 2.25 3.14
CA ALA A 800 -35.44 1.85 3.47
C ALA A 800 -36.20 2.96 4.21
N VAL A 801 -35.50 3.84 4.93
CA VAL A 801 -36.07 4.81 5.86
C VAL A 801 -36.32 6.14 5.15
N ALA A 802 -37.60 6.52 5.04
CA ALA A 802 -37.98 7.83 4.52
C ALA A 802 -37.74 8.96 5.54
N GLU A 803 -37.99 8.69 6.83
CA GLU A 803 -37.82 9.68 7.90
C GLU A 803 -37.64 9.01 9.27
N VAL A 804 -36.77 9.58 10.12
CA VAL A 804 -36.70 9.26 11.56
C VAL A 804 -37.52 10.29 12.35
N THR A 805 -38.68 9.89 12.87
CA THR A 805 -39.67 10.80 13.50
C THR A 805 -39.45 11.02 15.00
N GLY A 806 -38.60 10.21 15.63
CA GLY A 806 -38.23 10.35 17.04
C GLY A 806 -37.42 9.17 17.53
N ALA A 807 -37.01 9.20 18.80
CA ALA A 807 -36.23 8.12 19.39
C ALA A 807 -36.41 8.04 20.91
N THR A 808 -36.19 6.86 21.47
CA THR A 808 -36.03 6.67 22.91
C THR A 808 -34.73 5.92 23.17
N ARG A 809 -33.86 6.47 24.00
CA ARG A 809 -32.67 5.78 24.48
C ARG A 809 -32.91 5.19 25.85
N TYR A 810 -32.45 3.97 26.06
CA TYR A 810 -32.61 3.20 27.28
C TYR A 810 -31.26 2.81 27.87
N GLY A 811 -31.15 2.82 29.20
CA GLY A 811 -30.05 2.23 29.94
C GLY A 811 -30.46 0.86 30.46
N ILE A 812 -29.54 -0.10 30.43
CA ILE A 812 -29.76 -1.46 30.93
C ILE A 812 -28.73 -1.78 32.02
N VAL A 813 -29.22 -2.25 33.17
CA VAL A 813 -28.39 -2.73 34.28
C VAL A 813 -28.99 -4.04 34.79
N GLY A 814 -28.30 -5.15 34.53
CA GLY A 814 -28.81 -6.49 34.82
C GLY A 814 -30.12 -6.77 34.08
N GLU A 815 -31.16 -7.19 34.80
CA GLU A 815 -32.49 -7.44 34.24
C GLU A 815 -33.42 -6.21 34.28
N SER A 816 -32.88 -5.03 34.58
CA SER A 816 -33.65 -3.77 34.63
C SER A 816 -33.31 -2.84 33.48
N ILE A 817 -34.32 -2.11 32.99
CA ILE A 817 -34.23 -1.11 31.93
C ILE A 817 -34.81 0.22 32.41
N SER A 818 -34.18 1.34 32.05
CA SER A 818 -34.65 2.70 32.33
C SER A 818 -34.58 3.57 31.09
N VAL A 819 -35.42 4.59 31.02
CA VAL A 819 -35.37 5.59 29.92
C VAL A 819 -34.30 6.62 30.28
N VAL A 820 -33.35 6.80 29.36
CA VAL A 820 -32.26 7.78 29.50
C VAL A 820 -32.64 9.08 28.81
N ASP A 821 -33.19 9.01 27.59
CA ASP A 821 -33.53 10.18 26.80
C ASP A 821 -34.68 9.89 25.81
N ARG A 822 -35.39 10.96 25.40
CA ARG A 822 -36.49 10.92 24.43
C ARG A 822 -36.45 12.13 23.51
N ASP A 823 -36.72 11.88 22.24
CA ASP A 823 -36.77 12.90 21.21
C ASP A 823 -37.92 12.67 20.20
N GLY A 824 -38.35 13.73 19.54
CA GLY A 824 -39.42 13.73 18.52
C GLY A 824 -40.73 13.17 19.06
N VAL A 825 -41.37 12.30 18.29
CA VAL A 825 -42.67 11.71 18.67
C VAL A 825 -42.62 10.99 20.03
N ALA A 826 -41.46 10.43 20.42
CA ALA A 826 -41.32 9.67 21.66
C ALA A 826 -41.57 10.49 22.93
N THR A 827 -41.38 11.81 22.90
CA THR A 827 -41.58 12.70 24.06
C THR A 827 -43.03 12.70 24.57
N THR A 828 -43.99 12.44 23.69
CA THR A 828 -45.43 12.42 24.01
C THR A 828 -45.98 11.01 24.25
N LEU A 829 -45.14 9.97 24.08
CA LEU A 829 -45.55 8.58 24.21
C LEU A 829 -45.31 8.04 25.62
N SER A 830 -46.29 7.30 26.15
CA SER A 830 -46.14 6.54 27.38
C SER A 830 -45.33 5.26 27.12
N SER A 831 -44.19 5.09 27.79
CA SER A 831 -43.41 3.84 27.73
C SER A 831 -43.77 2.96 28.92
N ARG A 832 -43.88 1.64 28.74
CA ARG A 832 -44.04 0.70 29.86
C ARG A 832 -42.94 0.89 30.90
N VAL A 833 -41.72 1.19 30.43
CA VAL A 833 -40.52 1.40 31.25
C VAL A 833 -40.71 2.53 32.26
N ASP A 834 -41.63 3.48 32.03
CA ASP A 834 -41.96 4.55 32.98
C ASP A 834 -42.67 4.02 34.24
N SER A 835 -43.33 2.87 34.14
CA SER A 835 -44.13 2.25 35.21
C SER A 835 -43.59 0.92 35.71
N ASP A 836 -42.82 0.20 34.88
CA ASP A 836 -42.28 -1.13 35.18
C ASP A 836 -40.88 -1.26 34.55
N PRO A 837 -39.82 -1.28 35.38
CA PRO A 837 -38.43 -1.31 34.90
C PRO A 837 -37.94 -2.71 34.50
N ALA A 838 -38.76 -3.76 34.54
CA ALA A 838 -38.30 -5.10 34.15
C ALA A 838 -37.94 -5.17 32.66
N LEU A 839 -36.75 -5.67 32.29
CA LEU A 839 -36.33 -5.87 30.91
C LEU A 839 -37.05 -7.09 30.32
N THR A 840 -38.11 -6.85 29.54
CA THR A 840 -38.99 -7.90 28.99
C THR A 840 -39.39 -7.64 27.54
N GLY A 841 -39.84 -8.70 26.85
CA GLY A 841 -40.33 -8.64 25.47
C GLY A 841 -39.23 -8.33 24.45
N THR A 842 -39.59 -7.59 23.38
CA THR A 842 -38.69 -7.26 22.25
C THR A 842 -37.39 -6.58 22.69
N LYS A 843 -37.44 -5.73 23.71
CA LYS A 843 -36.24 -5.06 24.24
C LYS A 843 -35.27 -6.04 24.91
N ARG A 844 -35.80 -7.05 25.63
CA ARG A 844 -34.99 -8.15 26.18
C ARG A 844 -34.34 -8.98 25.08
N TYR A 845 -35.12 -9.34 24.05
CA TYR A 845 -34.61 -10.09 22.91
C TYR A 845 -33.43 -9.38 22.22
N VAL A 846 -33.58 -8.09 21.90
CA VAL A 846 -32.51 -7.29 21.27
C VAL A 846 -31.28 -7.18 22.17
N ALA A 847 -31.47 -7.00 23.49
CA ALA A 847 -30.37 -6.93 24.43
C ALA A 847 -29.61 -8.27 24.58
N GLU A 848 -30.32 -9.40 24.53
CA GLU A 848 -29.74 -10.75 24.59
C GLU A 848 -29.03 -11.15 23.30
N GLN A 849 -29.66 -10.94 22.14
CA GLN A 849 -29.10 -11.29 20.82
C GLN A 849 -28.01 -10.31 20.38
N ARG A 850 -28.06 -9.05 20.83
CA ARG A 850 -27.12 -7.98 20.48
C ARG A 850 -27.09 -7.65 18.99
N ASP A 851 -28.19 -7.94 18.30
CA ASP A 851 -28.40 -7.62 16.90
C ASP A 851 -29.51 -6.59 16.73
N VAL A 852 -29.39 -5.76 15.69
CA VAL A 852 -30.39 -4.75 15.33
C VAL A 852 -31.71 -5.44 14.95
N LEU A 853 -32.83 -4.87 15.38
CA LEU A 853 -34.16 -5.40 15.07
C LEU A 853 -35.08 -4.32 14.51
N VAL A 854 -35.65 -4.58 13.35
CA VAL A 854 -36.76 -3.80 12.78
C VAL A 854 -38.07 -4.46 13.22
N ALA A 855 -39.00 -3.68 13.77
CA ALA A 855 -40.26 -4.20 14.30
C ALA A 855 -41.42 -3.22 14.12
N ARG A 856 -42.66 -3.75 14.23
CA ARG A 856 -43.89 -2.96 14.28
C ARG A 856 -44.52 -3.02 15.67
N GLY A 857 -44.95 -1.87 16.20
CA GLY A 857 -45.53 -1.73 17.53
C GLY A 857 -46.91 -2.40 17.62
N ARG A 858 -47.10 -3.31 18.59
CA ARG A 858 -48.34 -4.12 18.70
C ARG A 858 -49.61 -3.30 19.01
N ARG A 859 -49.50 -2.12 19.62
CA ARG A 859 -50.65 -1.31 20.08
C ARG A 859 -50.92 -0.09 19.21
N ASP A 860 -49.89 0.40 18.53
CA ASP A 860 -49.87 1.69 17.84
C ASP A 860 -49.44 1.57 16.37
N ASP A 861 -49.12 0.36 15.92
CA ASP A 861 -48.72 0.00 14.54
C ASP A 861 -47.49 0.76 14.00
N ARG A 862 -46.75 1.46 14.88
CA ARG A 862 -45.58 2.26 14.49
C ARG A 862 -44.38 1.38 14.20
N THR A 863 -43.65 1.71 13.15
CA THR A 863 -42.40 1.06 12.78
C THR A 863 -41.24 1.61 13.59
N VAL A 864 -40.40 0.71 14.10
CA VAL A 864 -39.27 1.03 14.96
C VAL A 864 -38.03 0.22 14.58
N ILE A 865 -36.86 0.82 14.80
CA ILE A 865 -35.56 0.14 14.70
C ILE A 865 -34.93 0.16 16.09
N LEU A 866 -34.66 -1.03 16.66
CA LEU A 866 -33.99 -1.19 17.94
C LEU A 866 -32.52 -1.53 17.71
N VAL A 867 -31.65 -0.69 18.27
CA VAL A 867 -30.19 -0.79 18.13
C VAL A 867 -29.59 -1.09 19.51
N PRO A 868 -28.87 -2.21 19.68
CA PRO A 868 -28.23 -2.52 20.95
C PRO A 868 -26.95 -1.71 21.16
N GLU A 869 -26.78 -1.18 22.36
CA GLU A 869 -25.54 -0.58 22.85
C GLU A 869 -24.83 -1.60 23.75
N THR A 870 -23.67 -2.09 23.31
CA THR A 870 -22.87 -3.14 23.96
C THR A 870 -21.50 -2.64 24.38
N LYS A 871 -21.12 -2.88 25.64
CA LYS A 871 -19.79 -2.61 26.19
C LYS A 871 -19.21 -3.87 26.82
N ALA A 872 -17.97 -4.21 26.48
CA ALA A 872 -17.29 -5.42 26.96
C ALA A 872 -18.11 -6.70 26.82
N GLY A 873 -18.85 -6.85 25.70
CA GLY A 873 -19.67 -8.02 25.45
C GLY A 873 -20.93 -8.11 26.31
N VAL A 874 -21.42 -7.02 26.89
CA VAL A 874 -22.69 -6.93 27.61
C VAL A 874 -23.52 -5.78 27.04
N CYS A 875 -24.83 -5.98 26.82
CA CYS A 875 -25.72 -4.90 26.41
C CYS A 875 -26.00 -3.96 27.59
N THR A 876 -25.51 -2.73 27.49
CA THR A 876 -25.62 -1.69 28.53
C THR A 876 -26.69 -0.66 28.21
N GLY A 877 -27.25 -0.68 27.00
CA GLY A 877 -28.31 0.22 26.58
C GLY A 877 -28.98 -0.20 25.28
N LEU A 878 -30.05 0.49 24.92
CA LEU A 878 -30.75 0.32 23.64
C LEU A 878 -31.14 1.69 23.11
N THR A 879 -30.93 1.92 21.83
CA THR A 879 -31.51 3.07 21.11
C THR A 879 -32.66 2.57 20.24
N LEU A 880 -33.87 3.05 20.51
CA LEU A 880 -35.08 2.75 19.72
C LEU A 880 -35.40 3.97 18.86
N LEU A 881 -35.33 3.83 17.55
CA LEU A 881 -35.74 4.85 16.58
C LEU A 881 -37.18 4.61 16.14
N HIS A 882 -37.99 5.66 16.11
CA HIS A 882 -39.27 5.68 15.42
C HIS A 882 -39.03 6.13 13.99
N VAL A 883 -39.41 5.29 13.03
CA VAL A 883 -39.10 5.51 11.61
C VAL A 883 -40.34 5.38 10.76
N ASN A 884 -40.41 6.14 9.67
CA ASN A 884 -41.30 5.89 8.54
C ASN A 884 -40.47 5.27 7.43
N PHE A 885 -40.88 4.11 6.94
CA PHE A 885 -40.27 3.51 5.74
C PHE A 885 -40.85 4.15 4.48
N HIS A 886 -40.10 4.10 3.38
CA HIS A 886 -40.70 4.30 2.07
C HIS A 886 -41.80 3.25 1.83
N ASP A 887 -42.88 3.61 1.13
CA ASP A 887 -43.92 2.63 0.80
C ASP A 887 -43.34 1.53 -0.11
N HIS A 888 -42.58 1.93 -1.12
CA HIS A 888 -41.89 1.06 -2.08
C HIS A 888 -40.54 1.68 -2.46
N VAL A 889 -39.57 0.84 -2.85
CA VAL A 889 -38.23 1.26 -3.31
C VAL A 889 -37.85 0.57 -4.61
N SER A 890 -36.71 0.95 -5.19
CA SER A 890 -36.16 0.22 -6.34
C SER A 890 -35.76 -1.22 -5.96
N VAL A 891 -35.66 -2.11 -6.95
CA VAL A 891 -35.21 -3.50 -6.73
C VAL A 891 -33.80 -3.54 -6.14
N ASP A 892 -32.92 -2.64 -6.58
CA ASP A 892 -31.54 -2.59 -6.10
C ASP A 892 -31.44 -2.09 -4.65
N ASP A 893 -32.25 -1.10 -4.26
CA ASP A 893 -32.34 -0.66 -2.86
C ASP A 893 -32.91 -1.75 -1.97
N ALA A 894 -33.99 -2.43 -2.44
CA ALA A 894 -34.60 -3.55 -1.72
C ALA A 894 -33.60 -4.69 -1.51
N ARG A 895 -32.83 -5.04 -2.54
CA ARG A 895 -31.77 -6.04 -2.45
C ARG A 895 -30.74 -5.63 -1.40
N THR A 896 -30.28 -4.39 -1.46
CA THR A 896 -29.23 -3.85 -0.59
C THR A 896 -29.62 -3.96 0.89
N PHE A 897 -30.79 -3.46 1.27
CA PHE A 897 -31.20 -3.53 2.68
C PHE A 897 -31.58 -4.94 3.13
N LEU A 898 -32.10 -5.81 2.25
CA LEU A 898 -32.43 -7.19 2.59
C LEU A 898 -31.19 -8.08 2.75
N GLN A 899 -30.13 -7.83 1.98
CA GLN A 899 -28.84 -8.50 2.16
C GLN A 899 -28.15 -8.00 3.44
N GLY A 900 -28.18 -6.69 3.68
CA GLY A 900 -27.58 -6.09 4.86
C GLY A 900 -28.31 -6.40 6.17
N TYR A 901 -29.61 -6.68 6.13
CA TYR A 901 -30.44 -6.95 7.30
C TYR A 901 -30.87 -8.43 7.37
N ASP A 902 -30.30 -9.18 8.33
CA ASP A 902 -30.64 -10.60 8.63
C ASP A 902 -30.52 -11.56 7.40
N ASN A 903 -29.73 -11.16 6.39
CA ASN A 903 -29.56 -11.85 5.12
C ASN A 903 -30.90 -12.34 4.54
N ARG A 904 -31.93 -11.50 4.67
CA ARG A 904 -33.31 -11.85 4.33
C ARG A 904 -33.49 -12.06 2.84
N TYR A 905 -32.65 -11.44 2.01
CA TYR A 905 -32.68 -11.61 0.56
C TYR A 905 -32.45 -13.07 0.15
N GLU A 906 -31.34 -13.67 0.61
CA GLU A 906 -31.01 -15.06 0.29
C GLU A 906 -32.06 -16.03 0.85
N ARG A 907 -32.52 -15.80 2.10
CA ARG A 907 -33.55 -16.63 2.72
C ARG A 907 -34.89 -16.56 2.00
N LEU A 908 -35.24 -15.40 1.45
CA LEU A 908 -36.45 -15.24 0.65
C LEU A 908 -36.31 -15.95 -0.70
N ILE A 909 -35.15 -15.87 -1.35
CA ILE A 909 -34.85 -16.65 -2.56
C ILE A 909 -34.99 -18.14 -2.29
N ASP A 910 -34.34 -18.65 -1.24
CA ASP A 910 -34.37 -20.07 -0.89
C ASP A 910 -35.81 -20.54 -0.66
N TRP A 911 -36.60 -19.78 0.10
CA TRP A 911 -37.99 -20.12 0.41
C TRP A 911 -38.91 -20.10 -0.82
N VAL A 912 -38.78 -19.08 -1.66
CA VAL A 912 -39.60 -18.94 -2.87
C VAL A 912 -39.20 -19.99 -3.91
N THR A 913 -37.92 -20.26 -4.08
CA THR A 913 -37.46 -21.27 -5.04
C THR A 913 -37.83 -22.69 -4.61
N GLU A 914 -37.94 -22.96 -3.30
CA GLU A 914 -38.46 -24.22 -2.78
C GLU A 914 -39.94 -24.46 -3.16
N THR A 915 -40.75 -23.41 -3.31
CA THR A 915 -42.20 -23.50 -3.54
C THR A 915 -42.62 -23.20 -4.98
N GLU A 916 -42.07 -22.16 -5.60
CA GLU A 916 -42.44 -21.64 -6.92
C GLU A 916 -41.39 -21.95 -8.02
N GLY A 917 -40.24 -22.53 -7.66
CA GLY A 917 -39.18 -22.95 -8.59
C GLY A 917 -38.29 -21.82 -9.15
N THR A 918 -38.76 -20.57 -9.17
CA THR A 918 -37.98 -19.39 -9.60
C THR A 918 -38.33 -18.16 -8.77
N PHE A 919 -37.34 -17.32 -8.45
CA PHE A 919 -37.54 -16.04 -7.75
C PHE A 919 -37.57 -14.88 -8.75
N ASP A 920 -38.73 -14.23 -8.90
CA ASP A 920 -38.88 -13.02 -9.71
C ASP A 920 -38.52 -11.77 -8.89
N GLU A 921 -37.32 -11.23 -9.08
CA GLU A 921 -36.83 -10.07 -8.34
C GLU A 921 -37.67 -8.81 -8.59
N ALA A 922 -38.35 -8.69 -9.73
CA ALA A 922 -39.15 -7.51 -10.05
C ALA A 922 -40.32 -7.32 -9.06
N LYS A 923 -40.78 -8.40 -8.42
CA LYS A 923 -41.82 -8.36 -7.40
C LYS A 923 -41.39 -7.62 -6.13
N LEU A 924 -40.08 -7.48 -5.86
CA LEU A 924 -39.58 -6.74 -4.68
C LEU A 924 -40.06 -5.28 -4.68
N ALA A 925 -40.08 -4.64 -5.84
CA ALA A 925 -40.57 -3.26 -5.97
C ALA A 925 -42.08 -3.12 -5.71
N GLY A 926 -42.83 -4.23 -5.74
CA GLY A 926 -44.28 -4.28 -5.49
C GLY A 926 -44.68 -4.69 -4.06
N VAL A 927 -43.71 -5.00 -3.20
CA VAL A 927 -43.96 -5.32 -1.78
C VAL A 927 -43.61 -4.12 -0.92
N SER A 928 -44.40 -3.85 0.11
CA SER A 928 -44.11 -2.73 1.00
C SER A 928 -42.79 -2.96 1.74
N VAL A 929 -41.99 -1.91 1.92
CA VAL A 929 -40.69 -2.01 2.63
C VAL A 929 -40.88 -2.56 4.05
N ALA A 930 -41.95 -2.14 4.72
CA ALA A 930 -42.28 -2.64 6.04
C ALA A 930 -42.54 -4.15 6.05
N ASP A 931 -43.19 -4.69 5.03
CA ASP A 931 -43.48 -6.13 4.92
C ASP A 931 -42.23 -6.93 4.53
N LEU A 932 -41.36 -6.36 3.68
CA LEU A 932 -40.05 -6.94 3.35
C LEU A 932 -39.15 -7.10 4.59
N LEU A 933 -39.14 -6.10 5.47
CA LEU A 933 -38.27 -6.07 6.65
C LEU A 933 -38.86 -6.81 7.87
N ILE A 934 -40.19 -6.80 8.06
CA ILE A 934 -40.81 -7.20 9.33
C ILE A 934 -41.51 -8.56 9.26
N LEU A 935 -42.19 -8.90 8.15
CA LEU A 935 -42.95 -10.15 8.10
C LEU A 935 -42.02 -11.37 8.18
N PRO A 936 -42.48 -12.52 8.69
CA PRO A 936 -41.74 -13.77 8.55
C PRO A 936 -41.43 -14.05 7.07
N ILE A 937 -40.26 -14.63 6.76
CA ILE A 937 -39.87 -14.96 5.37
C ILE A 937 -40.98 -15.76 4.65
N SER A 938 -41.60 -16.70 5.36
CA SER A 938 -42.71 -17.50 4.84
C SER A 938 -43.94 -16.68 4.43
N GLU A 939 -44.20 -15.57 5.12
CA GLU A 939 -45.32 -14.67 4.80
C GLU A 939 -44.94 -13.67 3.70
N THR A 940 -43.72 -13.12 3.74
CA THR A 940 -43.17 -12.29 2.66
C THR A 940 -43.14 -13.05 1.34
N ALA A 941 -42.82 -14.34 1.36
CA ALA A 941 -42.82 -15.20 0.18
C ALA A 941 -44.21 -15.38 -0.47
N ASN A 942 -45.32 -15.14 0.26
CA ASN A 942 -46.67 -15.23 -0.33
C ASN A 942 -46.89 -14.23 -1.47
N HIS A 943 -46.10 -13.15 -1.54
CA HIS A 943 -46.15 -12.21 -2.66
C HIS A 943 -45.60 -12.83 -3.97
N TRP A 944 -44.88 -13.96 -3.88
CA TRP A 944 -44.37 -14.70 -5.02
C TRP A 944 -45.30 -15.80 -5.52
N VAL A 945 -46.25 -16.25 -4.70
CA VAL A 945 -47.27 -17.23 -5.06
C VAL A 945 -48.21 -16.65 -6.14
N SER A 946 -48.46 -17.43 -7.18
CA SER A 946 -49.33 -17.05 -8.30
C SER A 946 -50.82 -17.32 -8.09
#